data_AF-A0A3B9SEJ3-F1
#
_entry.id   AF-A0A3B9SEJ3-F1
#
_cell.length_a   1.000
_cell.length_b   1.000
_cell.length_c   1.000
_cell.angle_alpha   90.00
_cell.angle_beta   90.00
_cell.angle_gamma   90.00
#
_symmetry.space_group_name_H-M   'P 1'
#
loop_
_entity.id
_entity.type
_entity.pdbx_description
1 polymer ?
#
loop_
_entity_poly.entity_id
_entity_poly.type
_entity_poly.pdbx_seq_one_letter_code
_entity_poly.pdbx_strand_id
1 'polypeptide(L)'
;MYEFKEGDSVTFLFKRKNRNGIILNINKKTADVYVSDFAEIKTIPLSKLTVVPPFILKKEQVRQLCRYEVKWSELIGSASENAPIILEKPYTITFDDILAATKNIHLSWDDNKTVRDQWYEPIYELMFESNGEMFFEDTPDDVEMTEYLPTRADVISSIFYRDLSILCDDESAPISETITEIRDYIKNIIANEKKKIVDRDYVDEVKEFFIKKLGNDDRLKKATSLELEVYRHYIDQLIQKDNITALRCKGYGCYGGDAAYECDWDMAFKCITKLYELTGEPVYANTLGYIYYYGRCSNGEPKYDEAFKYFSIGAAGGYYESIYKLADMFVNGYGVVKNTRTAYSLVAELYNKNLQYMFYGEFDCKFADVALRMGTYAENGYSGQIDYDEAYKYYLQADFAIRQRLKYDLYGDLSVANSIRQRLNNMVQLKHVQKPKRLSDVDLKELIGHHLKQYRKLQLKIKSLKNGDIKLIIRIAPLKNEEYPPKLFITEPNTAFCGMLETLELIVKGGVIAKPDNADSIIYFDNIKIYDEDGFETDRKVFVLGDDIQAEVVGEFRFKSPIKVSDKKYRIASVYFEPGGRYYDYLLDTEKVKVGDNVLVPTVRGEKEAVVASICDKYEYELALPLNKYKVIRDKI
;
A
#
# COMPACT_ATOMS: atom_id res chain seq x y z
N MET A 1 -16.78 45.37 -11.88
CA MET A 1 -16.80 44.57 -10.64
C MET A 1 -15.90 43.39 -10.91
N TYR A 2 -14.89 43.12 -10.08
CA TYR A 2 -13.99 41.98 -10.28
C TYR A 2 -14.81 40.68 -10.22
N GLU A 3 -14.56 39.74 -11.12
CA GLU A 3 -15.20 38.42 -11.12
C GLU A 3 -14.30 37.45 -10.35
N PHE A 4 -14.69 37.14 -9.12
CA PHE A 4 -13.93 36.23 -8.24
C PHE A 4 -13.87 34.82 -8.82
N LYS A 5 -12.77 34.12 -8.57
CA LYS A 5 -12.51 32.73 -8.93
C LYS A 5 -11.98 31.93 -7.74
N GLU A 6 -12.16 30.62 -7.78
CA GLU A 6 -11.48 29.72 -6.85
C GLU A 6 -9.96 29.87 -7.01
N GLY A 7 -9.25 29.90 -5.88
CA GLY A 7 -7.82 30.20 -5.80
C GLY A 7 -7.48 31.69 -5.65
N ASP A 8 -8.43 32.61 -5.82
CA ASP A 8 -8.14 34.04 -5.63
C ASP A 8 -7.77 34.33 -4.18
N SER A 9 -6.65 35.04 -4.00
CA SER A 9 -6.30 35.64 -2.71
C SER A 9 -7.10 36.91 -2.47
N VAL A 10 -7.75 36.98 -1.31
CA VAL A 10 -8.68 38.05 -0.96
C VAL A 10 -8.42 38.59 0.44
N THR A 11 -8.71 39.88 0.63
CA THR A 11 -8.77 40.52 1.93
C THR A 11 -10.19 40.94 2.28
N PHE A 12 -10.55 40.88 3.56
CA PHE A 12 -11.87 41.23 4.07
C PHE A 12 -11.83 41.62 5.55
N LEU A 13 -12.82 42.43 5.97
CA LEU A 13 -12.91 42.84 7.37
C LEU A 13 -13.62 41.78 8.22
N PHE A 14 -12.93 41.26 9.25
CA PHE A 14 -13.48 40.31 10.20
C PHE A 14 -13.12 40.68 11.63
N LYS A 15 -14.12 40.81 12.51
CA LYS A 15 -13.96 41.26 13.91
C LYS A 15 -13.09 42.54 14.04
N ARG A 16 -13.33 43.53 13.16
CA ARG A 16 -12.63 44.83 13.11
C ARG A 16 -11.14 44.76 12.79
N LYS A 17 -10.66 43.64 12.24
CA LYS A 17 -9.33 43.51 11.66
C LYS A 17 -9.46 43.05 10.20
N ASN A 18 -8.60 43.58 9.33
CA ASN A 18 -8.49 43.02 7.98
C ASN A 18 -7.85 41.63 8.11
N ARG A 19 -8.43 40.68 7.38
CA ARG A 19 -8.01 39.28 7.31
C ARG A 19 -7.82 38.90 5.87
N ASN A 20 -6.93 37.94 5.63
CA ASN A 20 -6.62 37.46 4.30
C ASN A 20 -6.99 35.98 4.20
N GLY A 21 -7.27 35.55 2.98
CA GLY A 21 -7.58 34.16 2.73
C GLY A 21 -7.68 33.84 1.25
N ILE A 22 -7.83 32.55 0.98
CA ILE A 22 -7.93 32.01 -0.38
C ILE A 22 -9.37 31.54 -0.60
N ILE A 23 -9.98 31.94 -1.71
CA ILE A 23 -11.30 31.43 -2.09
C ILE A 23 -11.17 29.94 -2.44
N LEU A 24 -11.89 29.11 -1.70
CA LEU A 24 -11.98 27.67 -1.98
C LEU A 24 -13.16 27.34 -2.89
N ASN A 25 -14.28 28.05 -2.72
CA ASN A 25 -15.50 27.82 -3.50
C ASN A 25 -16.31 29.11 -3.62
N ILE A 26 -16.98 29.29 -4.75
CA ILE A 26 -17.84 30.43 -5.02
C ILE A 26 -19.30 29.99 -5.12
N ASN A 27 -20.11 30.54 -4.21
CA ASN A 27 -21.55 30.45 -4.21
C ASN A 27 -22.16 31.70 -4.86
N LYS A 28 -23.48 31.70 -5.13
CA LYS A 28 -24.17 32.79 -5.88
C LYS A 28 -23.86 34.23 -5.40
N LYS A 29 -23.68 34.45 -4.09
CA LYS A 29 -23.41 35.79 -3.49
C LYS A 29 -22.32 35.76 -2.42
N THR A 30 -21.71 34.61 -2.17
CA THR A 30 -20.77 34.37 -1.08
C THR A 30 -19.63 33.51 -1.61
N ALA A 31 -18.48 33.55 -0.97
CA ALA A 31 -17.39 32.61 -1.19
C ALA A 31 -17.00 31.97 0.14
N ASP A 32 -16.62 30.70 0.08
CA ASP A 32 -15.99 30.01 1.20
C ASP A 32 -14.49 30.31 1.11
N VAL A 33 -13.97 31.01 2.12
CA VAL A 33 -12.60 31.53 2.17
C VAL A 33 -11.84 30.81 3.27
N TYR A 34 -10.73 30.17 2.92
CA TYR A 34 -9.77 29.65 3.90
C TYR A 34 -8.97 30.82 4.48
N VAL A 35 -9.03 31.01 5.79
CA VAL A 35 -8.38 32.13 6.49
C VAL A 35 -7.11 31.63 7.17
N SER A 36 -5.95 32.02 6.64
CA SER A 36 -4.64 31.52 7.05
C SER A 36 -4.34 31.79 8.53
N ASP A 37 -4.73 32.96 9.06
CA ASP A 37 -4.48 33.40 10.44
C ASP A 37 -5.00 32.42 11.53
N PHE A 38 -6.00 31.59 11.23
CA PHE A 38 -6.60 30.65 12.19
C PHE A 38 -6.90 29.28 11.60
N ALA A 39 -6.44 28.99 10.37
CA ALA A 39 -6.68 27.74 9.65
C ALA A 39 -8.17 27.31 9.61
N GLU A 40 -9.07 28.26 9.36
CA GLU A 40 -10.53 28.03 9.34
C GLU A 40 -11.15 28.49 8.02
N ILE A 41 -12.20 27.80 7.59
CA ILE A 41 -13.03 28.21 6.45
C ILE A 41 -14.15 29.14 6.94
N LYS A 42 -14.34 30.27 6.25
CA LYS A 42 -15.41 31.23 6.50
C LYS A 42 -16.17 31.55 5.23
N THR A 43 -17.49 31.50 5.30
CA THR A 43 -18.37 31.97 4.23
C THR A 43 -18.51 33.49 4.30
N ILE A 44 -17.96 34.20 3.32
CA ILE A 44 -17.94 35.67 3.26
C ILE A 44 -18.73 36.16 2.04
N PRO A 45 -19.60 37.19 2.19
CA PRO A 45 -20.24 37.82 1.03
C PRO A 45 -19.22 38.36 0.03
N LEU A 46 -19.44 38.10 -1.27
CA LEU A 46 -18.54 38.57 -2.34
C LEU A 46 -18.38 40.10 -2.32
N SER A 47 -19.42 40.83 -1.90
CA SER A 47 -19.39 42.28 -1.75
C SER A 47 -18.47 42.79 -0.63
N LYS A 48 -17.97 41.91 0.24
CA LYS A 48 -17.05 42.22 1.33
C LYS A 48 -15.62 41.77 1.05
N LEU A 49 -15.39 41.10 -0.09
CA LEU A 49 -14.06 40.66 -0.51
C LEU A 49 -13.41 41.73 -1.39
N THR A 50 -12.11 41.87 -1.24
CA THR A 50 -11.26 42.64 -2.15
C THR A 50 -10.12 41.74 -2.61
N VAL A 51 -9.93 41.60 -3.92
CA VAL A 51 -8.83 40.78 -4.44
C VAL A 51 -7.49 41.43 -4.13
N VAL A 52 -6.56 40.60 -3.67
CA VAL A 52 -5.15 40.95 -3.49
C VAL A 52 -4.41 40.44 -4.72
N PRO A 53 -3.93 41.32 -5.63
CA PRO A 53 -3.20 40.88 -6.80
C PRO A 53 -1.88 40.20 -6.38
N PRO A 54 -1.43 39.16 -7.11
CA PRO A 54 -0.16 38.54 -6.81
C PRO A 54 1.01 39.50 -7.02
N PHE A 55 2.04 39.37 -6.19
CA PHE A 55 3.29 40.07 -6.39
C PHE A 55 4.20 39.22 -7.27
N ILE A 56 4.48 39.70 -8.48
CA ILE A 56 5.28 38.97 -9.46
C ILE A 56 6.76 39.30 -9.25
N LEU A 57 7.53 38.32 -8.78
CA LEU A 57 8.98 38.41 -8.66
C LEU A 57 9.67 38.15 -10.00
N LYS A 58 10.40 39.15 -10.50
CA LYS A 58 11.21 39.00 -11.71
C LYS A 58 12.45 38.17 -11.44
N LYS A 59 12.96 37.49 -12.47
CA LYS A 59 14.17 36.64 -12.36
C LYS A 59 15.35 37.32 -11.67
N GLU A 60 15.62 38.60 -11.97
CA GLU A 60 16.74 39.34 -11.37
C GLU A 60 16.52 39.63 -9.88
N GLN A 61 15.27 39.87 -9.46
CA GLN A 61 14.92 40.07 -8.06
C GLN A 61 15.13 38.80 -7.24
N VAL A 62 14.75 37.64 -7.81
CA VAL A 62 14.99 36.33 -7.21
C VAL A 62 16.49 36.07 -7.12
N ARG A 63 17.27 36.40 -8.16
CA ARG A 63 18.74 36.29 -8.14
C ARG A 63 19.36 37.15 -7.04
N GLN A 64 18.97 38.41 -6.94
CA GLN A 64 19.46 39.32 -5.90
C GLN A 64 19.16 38.79 -4.49
N LEU A 65 17.94 38.27 -4.28
CA LEU A 65 17.57 37.60 -3.04
C LEU A 65 18.47 36.38 -2.79
N CYS A 66 18.59 35.46 -3.75
CA CYS A 66 19.44 34.26 -3.63
C CYS A 66 20.90 34.57 -3.29
N ARG A 67 21.39 35.76 -3.66
CA ARG A 67 22.76 36.23 -3.42
C ARG A 67 22.90 37.09 -2.16
N TYR A 68 21.85 37.23 -1.35
CA TYR A 68 21.81 38.15 -0.21
C TYR A 68 22.21 39.59 -0.58
N GLU A 69 21.88 40.02 -1.80
CA GLU A 69 22.12 41.39 -2.28
C GLU A 69 20.98 42.35 -1.87
N VAL A 70 19.83 41.79 -1.53
CA VAL A 70 18.63 42.48 -1.04
C VAL A 70 17.95 41.60 0.00
N LYS A 71 17.47 42.19 1.10
CA LYS A 71 16.69 41.47 2.12
C LYS A 71 15.26 41.29 1.66
N TRP A 72 14.60 40.23 2.12
CA TRP A 72 13.21 39.96 1.75
C TRP A 72 12.30 41.18 1.98
N SER A 73 12.32 41.78 3.16
CA SER A 73 11.49 42.94 3.48
C SER A 73 11.74 44.15 2.56
N GLU A 74 12.97 44.32 2.07
CA GLU A 74 13.34 45.39 1.14
C GLU A 74 12.84 45.09 -0.28
N LEU A 75 12.87 43.82 -0.67
CA LEU A 75 12.45 43.35 -1.98
C LEU A 75 10.93 43.44 -2.17
N ILE A 76 10.19 43.02 -1.15
CA ILE A 76 8.73 42.90 -1.21
C ILE A 76 7.99 44.15 -0.68
N GLY A 77 8.69 44.97 0.12
CA GLY A 77 8.20 46.24 0.69
C GLY A 77 6.89 46.10 1.48
N SER A 78 6.20 47.23 1.70
CA SER A 78 4.84 47.23 2.30
C SER A 78 3.74 46.77 1.34
N ALA A 79 4.10 46.38 0.11
CA ALA A 79 3.16 46.11 -0.97
C ALA A 79 2.55 44.69 -0.92
N SER A 80 3.04 43.81 -0.03
CA SER A 80 2.79 42.38 -0.15
C SER A 80 2.74 41.62 1.17
N GLU A 81 2.55 42.26 2.34
CA GLU A 81 2.43 41.55 3.63
C GLU A 81 1.40 40.41 3.59
N ASN A 82 0.51 40.37 2.58
CA ASN A 82 -0.46 39.30 2.36
C ASN A 82 -0.76 38.99 0.88
N ALA A 83 0.13 39.36 -0.06
CA ALA A 83 -0.07 39.05 -1.48
C ALA A 83 0.56 37.71 -1.84
N PRO A 84 -0.10 36.82 -2.61
CA PRO A 84 0.54 35.61 -3.09
C PRO A 84 1.74 35.97 -3.97
N ILE A 85 2.89 35.36 -3.70
CA ILE A 85 4.12 35.63 -4.42
C ILE A 85 4.21 34.67 -5.60
N ILE A 86 4.43 35.19 -6.81
CA ILE A 86 4.56 34.38 -8.02
C ILE A 86 5.90 34.68 -8.68
N LEU A 87 6.65 33.63 -9.02
CA LEU A 87 7.84 33.78 -9.85
C LEU A 87 7.44 34.02 -11.31
N GLU A 88 7.96 35.08 -11.93
CA GLU A 88 7.77 35.33 -13.36
C GLU A 88 8.27 34.16 -14.21
N LYS A 89 9.38 33.54 -13.76
CA LYS A 89 10.00 32.35 -14.35
C LYS A 89 10.66 31.52 -13.24
N PRO A 90 10.78 30.19 -13.41
CA PRO A 90 11.59 29.35 -12.53
C PRO A 90 13.02 29.88 -12.41
N TYR A 91 13.58 29.77 -11.21
CA TYR A 91 14.97 30.14 -10.93
C TYR A 91 15.73 28.93 -10.39
N THR A 92 16.92 28.66 -10.94
CA THR A 92 17.81 27.61 -10.45
C THR A 92 18.97 28.27 -9.73
N ILE A 93 19.05 28.01 -8.42
CA ILE A 93 20.16 28.49 -7.59
C ILE A 93 21.46 27.83 -8.05
N THR A 94 22.54 28.61 -8.11
CA THR A 94 23.86 28.16 -8.55
C THR A 94 24.90 28.25 -7.43
N PHE A 95 26.05 27.59 -7.60
CA PHE A 95 27.19 27.77 -6.69
C PHE A 95 27.63 29.24 -6.61
N ASP A 96 27.59 29.99 -7.72
CA ASP A 96 27.94 31.40 -7.71
C ASP A 96 26.98 32.24 -6.86
N ASP A 97 25.71 31.82 -6.80
CA ASP A 97 24.72 32.50 -5.96
C ASP A 97 24.98 32.24 -4.47
N ILE A 98 25.24 30.99 -4.09
CA ILE A 98 25.58 30.64 -2.70
C ILE A 98 26.91 31.27 -2.26
N LEU A 99 27.93 31.28 -3.13
CA LEU A 99 29.21 31.94 -2.85
C LEU A 99 29.05 33.46 -2.70
N ALA A 100 28.14 34.08 -3.45
CA ALA A 100 27.82 35.50 -3.30
C ALA A 100 27.05 35.76 -2.00
N ALA A 101 26.04 34.94 -1.69
CA ALA A 101 25.27 35.05 -0.47
C ALA A 101 26.13 34.91 0.78
N THR A 102 26.92 33.85 0.87
CA THR A 102 27.84 33.63 1.99
C THR A 102 28.85 34.78 2.16
N LYS A 103 29.30 35.41 1.06
CA LYS A 103 30.11 36.62 1.14
C LYS A 103 29.31 37.82 1.69
N ASN A 104 28.11 38.05 1.19
CA ASN A 104 27.29 39.20 1.55
C ASN A 104 26.76 39.11 2.99
N ILE A 105 26.35 37.92 3.44
CA ILE A 105 25.98 37.66 4.85
C ILE A 105 27.16 37.95 5.78
N HIS A 106 28.35 37.46 5.42
CA HIS A 106 29.55 37.72 6.22
C HIS A 106 29.88 39.23 6.32
N LEU A 107 29.58 40.01 5.28
CA LEU A 107 29.82 41.45 5.24
C LEU A 107 28.72 42.28 5.89
N SER A 108 27.50 41.75 6.03
CA SER A 108 26.36 42.50 6.57
C SER A 108 26.38 42.58 8.09
N TRP A 109 27.09 41.67 8.77
CA TRP A 109 27.09 41.53 10.23
C TRP A 109 25.69 41.26 10.81
N ASP A 110 24.78 40.70 10.00
CA ASP A 110 23.46 40.29 10.43
C ASP A 110 23.54 39.04 11.34
N ASP A 111 22.63 38.95 12.31
CA ASP A 111 22.51 37.79 13.19
C ASP A 111 21.77 36.62 12.51
N ASN A 112 21.86 35.42 13.09
CA ASN A 112 21.27 34.18 12.58
C ASN A 112 19.77 34.34 12.28
N LYS A 113 19.05 35.02 13.18
CA LYS A 113 17.62 35.30 13.04
C LYS A 113 17.34 36.19 11.83
N THR A 114 18.11 37.25 11.64
CA THR A 114 17.95 38.13 10.48
C THR A 114 18.25 37.38 9.18
N VAL A 115 19.29 36.54 9.16
CA VAL A 115 19.60 35.69 8.00
C VAL A 115 18.47 34.70 7.73
N ARG A 116 17.87 34.09 8.76
CA ARG A 116 16.72 33.21 8.62
C ARG A 116 15.51 33.93 8.01
N ASP A 117 15.02 34.94 8.74
CA ASP A 117 13.74 35.60 8.46
C ASP A 117 13.79 36.43 7.15
N GLN A 118 14.97 36.92 6.75
CA GLN A 118 15.12 37.80 5.57
C GLN A 118 15.68 37.11 4.33
N TRP A 119 16.10 35.84 4.42
CA TRP A 119 16.73 35.15 3.30
C TRP A 119 16.44 33.66 3.24
N TYR A 120 16.79 32.89 4.27
CA TYR A 120 16.64 31.43 4.21
C TYR A 120 15.17 31.01 4.08
N GLU A 121 14.28 31.48 4.96
CA GLU A 121 12.85 31.13 4.94
C GLU A 121 12.16 31.59 3.63
N PRO A 122 12.32 32.84 3.17
CA PRO A 122 11.74 33.26 1.89
C PRO A 122 12.23 32.45 0.69
N ILE A 123 13.51 32.09 0.65
CA ILE A 123 14.04 31.23 -0.43
C ILE A 123 13.47 29.83 -0.29
N TYR A 124 13.43 29.28 0.92
CA TYR A 124 12.85 27.97 1.21
C TYR A 124 11.40 27.92 0.71
N GLU A 125 10.55 28.89 1.08
CA GLU A 125 9.15 28.98 0.62
C GLU A 125 9.04 29.12 -0.90
N LEU A 126 9.79 30.03 -1.52
CA LEU A 126 9.75 30.22 -2.97
C LEU A 126 10.16 28.96 -3.74
N MET A 127 11.14 28.21 -3.23
CA MET A 127 11.63 26.99 -3.85
C MET A 127 10.70 25.79 -3.61
N PHE A 128 9.93 25.78 -2.51
CA PHE A 128 8.91 24.78 -2.22
C PHE A 128 7.64 24.98 -3.08
N GLU A 129 7.19 26.23 -3.25
CA GLU A 129 5.94 26.56 -3.97
C GLU A 129 6.09 26.56 -5.50
N SER A 130 7.25 26.92 -6.05
CA SER A 130 7.42 27.05 -7.50
C SER A 130 7.74 25.74 -8.24
N ASN A 131 8.10 24.68 -7.50
CA ASN A 131 8.46 23.36 -8.05
C ASN A 131 7.74 22.18 -7.40
N GLY A 132 6.82 22.41 -6.47
CA GLY A 132 5.99 21.35 -5.90
C GLY A 132 6.72 20.29 -5.09
N GLU A 133 8.01 20.45 -4.77
CA GLU A 133 8.77 19.65 -3.81
C GLU A 133 10.19 20.21 -3.63
N MET A 134 10.62 20.44 -2.39
CA MET A 134 12.02 20.77 -2.11
C MET A 134 12.84 19.47 -2.03
N PHE A 135 13.20 18.97 -3.22
CA PHE A 135 13.80 17.65 -3.45
C PHE A 135 13.02 16.51 -2.81
N PHE A 136 11.95 16.05 -3.45
CA PHE A 136 11.92 14.65 -3.87
C PHE A 136 11.33 14.61 -5.29
N GLU A 137 11.39 13.46 -5.92
CA GLU A 137 10.55 13.18 -7.06
C GLU A 137 9.24 12.65 -6.50
N ASP A 138 8.14 13.36 -6.68
CA ASP A 138 7.06 12.83 -7.50
C ASP A 138 7.30 13.28 -8.95
N THR A 139 8.34 12.72 -9.57
CA THR A 139 8.17 12.42 -10.99
C THR A 139 6.98 11.48 -11.03
N PRO A 140 5.91 11.80 -11.78
CA PRO A 140 5.01 10.76 -12.23
C PRO A 140 5.88 9.60 -12.75
N ASP A 141 5.44 8.36 -12.59
CA ASP A 141 6.13 7.15 -13.08
C ASP A 141 6.58 7.21 -14.58
N ASP A 142 6.21 8.30 -15.27
CA ASP A 142 6.27 8.54 -16.70
C ASP A 142 7.40 9.51 -17.16
N VAL A 143 8.18 10.14 -16.26
CA VAL A 143 9.34 10.97 -16.68
C VAL A 143 10.65 10.19 -16.50
N GLU A 144 11.12 9.61 -17.60
CA GLU A 144 12.37 8.86 -17.68
C GLU A 144 13.58 9.80 -17.46
N MET A 145 14.06 9.89 -16.22
CA MET A 145 15.36 10.50 -15.92
C MET A 145 16.47 9.71 -16.63
N THR A 146 17.29 10.39 -17.45
CA THR A 146 18.29 9.74 -18.30
C THR A 146 19.62 9.44 -17.59
N GLU A 147 19.89 10.02 -16.41
CA GLU A 147 21.10 9.77 -15.61
C GLU A 147 20.88 10.19 -14.14
N TYR A 148 21.25 9.34 -13.17
CA TYR A 148 20.98 9.52 -11.74
C TYR A 148 22.20 9.99 -10.92
N LEU A 149 23.33 10.23 -11.57
CA LEU A 149 24.58 10.60 -10.91
C LEU A 149 24.48 11.90 -10.11
N PRO A 150 25.24 12.06 -9.00
CA PRO A 150 25.20 13.28 -8.19
C PRO A 150 25.51 14.53 -9.02
N THR A 151 24.66 15.54 -8.85
CA THR A 151 24.70 16.81 -9.57
C THR A 151 25.06 17.97 -8.65
N ARG A 152 25.32 19.14 -9.25
CA ARG A 152 25.46 20.39 -8.47
C ARG A 152 24.18 20.75 -7.71
N ALA A 153 23.01 20.37 -8.23
CA ALA A 153 21.75 20.64 -7.56
C ALA A 153 21.70 19.89 -6.23
N ASP A 154 22.07 18.61 -6.20
CA ASP A 154 22.10 17.79 -4.98
C ASP A 154 23.08 18.35 -3.93
N VAL A 155 24.22 18.89 -4.38
CA VAL A 155 25.16 19.58 -3.49
C VAL A 155 24.53 20.84 -2.90
N ILE A 156 23.83 21.65 -3.70
CA ILE A 156 23.14 22.85 -3.20
C ILE A 156 22.06 22.45 -2.19
N SER A 157 21.25 21.42 -2.46
CA SER A 157 20.25 20.93 -1.51
C SER A 157 20.89 20.53 -0.19
N SER A 158 22.01 19.80 -0.25
CA SER A 158 22.70 19.37 0.96
C SER A 158 23.16 20.56 1.81
N ILE A 159 23.61 21.65 1.19
CA ILE A 159 24.02 22.88 1.89
C ILE A 159 22.82 23.54 2.58
N PHE A 160 21.67 23.63 1.90
CA PHE A 160 20.45 24.19 2.51
C PHE A 160 19.98 23.37 3.71
N TYR A 161 19.94 22.05 3.58
CA TYR A 161 19.40 21.16 4.62
C TYR A 161 20.35 20.85 5.76
N ARG A 162 21.66 20.89 5.53
CA ARG A 162 22.66 20.55 6.54
C ARG A 162 23.27 21.79 7.18
N ASP A 163 23.72 22.76 6.39
CA ASP A 163 24.52 23.87 6.92
C ASP A 163 23.65 25.09 7.24
N LEU A 164 22.80 25.50 6.29
CA LEU A 164 22.00 26.72 6.43
C LEU A 164 20.81 26.54 7.37
N SER A 165 20.21 25.35 7.42
CA SER A 165 19.16 25.03 8.39
C SER A 165 19.67 25.18 9.83
N ILE A 166 20.81 24.55 10.17
CA ILE A 166 21.44 24.62 11.49
C ILE A 166 21.80 26.06 11.83
N LEU A 167 22.39 26.79 10.87
CA LEU A 167 22.70 28.21 11.04
C LEU A 167 21.46 29.04 11.42
N CYS A 168 20.30 28.72 10.84
CA CYS A 168 19.06 29.46 11.04
C CYS A 168 18.28 29.00 12.28
N ASP A 169 18.41 27.74 12.68
CA ASP A 169 17.69 27.14 13.80
C ASP A 169 18.39 27.36 15.15
N ASP A 170 19.72 27.44 15.16
CA ASP A 170 20.53 27.68 16.35
C ASP A 170 21.10 29.11 16.34
N GLU A 171 20.52 30.00 17.17
CA GLU A 171 21.00 31.38 17.32
C GLU A 171 22.44 31.49 17.87
N SER A 172 22.99 30.39 18.40
CA SER A 172 24.39 30.32 18.87
C SER A 172 25.37 29.81 17.82
N ALA A 173 24.89 29.34 16.66
CA ALA A 173 25.75 28.79 15.62
C ALA A 173 26.70 29.86 15.05
N PRO A 174 28.01 29.56 14.91
CA PRO A 174 29.01 30.54 14.49
C PRO A 174 28.91 30.84 12.99
N ILE A 175 28.17 31.90 12.63
CA ILE A 175 27.93 32.32 11.23
C ILE A 175 29.21 32.32 10.38
N SER A 176 30.31 32.88 10.90
CA SER A 176 31.56 32.99 10.14
C SER A 176 32.23 31.64 9.85
N GLU A 177 32.10 30.67 10.76
CA GLU A 177 32.67 29.33 10.61
C GLU A 177 31.85 28.55 9.59
N THR A 178 30.52 28.50 9.77
CA THR A 178 29.61 27.84 8.83
C THR A 178 29.74 28.39 7.40
N ILE A 179 29.83 29.71 7.23
CA ILE A 179 30.07 30.33 5.93
C ILE A 179 31.40 29.88 5.32
N THR A 180 32.45 29.76 6.13
CA THR A 180 33.76 29.33 5.64
C THR A 180 33.71 27.88 5.17
N GLU A 181 33.08 27.00 5.95
CA GLU A 181 32.87 25.59 5.62
C GLU A 181 32.08 25.41 4.31
N ILE A 182 30.95 26.10 4.15
CA ILE A 182 30.15 26.07 2.91
C ILE A 182 31.00 26.48 1.71
N ARG A 183 31.77 27.56 1.84
CA ARG A 183 32.59 28.09 0.73
C ARG A 183 33.70 27.12 0.37
N ASP A 184 34.36 26.53 1.35
CA ASP A 184 35.45 25.58 1.11
C ASP A 184 34.92 24.26 0.56
N TYR A 185 33.74 23.82 0.98
CA TYR A 185 33.04 22.69 0.39
C TYR A 185 32.73 22.94 -1.10
N ILE A 186 32.10 24.07 -1.45
CA ILE A 186 31.81 24.42 -2.86
C ILE A 186 33.09 24.47 -3.69
N LYS A 187 34.17 25.10 -3.18
CA LYS A 187 35.46 25.15 -3.89
C LYS A 187 36.05 23.75 -4.10
N ASN A 188 35.95 22.86 -3.11
CA ASN A 188 36.42 21.48 -3.24
C ASN A 188 35.63 20.74 -4.33
N ILE A 189 34.30 20.86 -4.35
CA ILE A 189 33.46 20.30 -5.41
C ILE A 189 33.90 20.83 -6.78
N ILE A 190 34.02 22.15 -6.96
CA ILE A 190 34.45 22.73 -8.24
C ILE A 190 35.84 22.22 -8.65
N ALA A 191 36.78 22.11 -7.71
CA ALA A 191 38.12 21.62 -7.98
C ALA A 191 38.13 20.13 -8.38
N ASN A 192 37.21 19.33 -7.83
CA ASN A 192 37.13 17.90 -8.07
C ASN A 192 36.29 17.51 -9.30
N GLU A 193 35.56 18.44 -9.93
CA GLU A 193 34.74 18.17 -11.13
C GLU A 193 35.49 17.58 -12.32
N LYS A 194 36.80 17.86 -12.43
CA LYS A 194 37.67 17.28 -13.46
C LYS A 194 38.02 15.82 -13.21
N LYS A 195 37.82 15.32 -12.00
CA LYS A 195 38.01 13.91 -11.65
C LYS A 195 36.85 13.08 -12.19
N LYS A 196 37.09 11.77 -12.32
CA LYS A 196 36.00 10.81 -12.53
C LYS A 196 35.00 10.94 -11.38
N ILE A 197 33.73 10.74 -11.66
CA ILE A 197 32.67 10.96 -10.68
C ILE A 197 32.81 10.09 -9.43
N VAL A 198 33.34 8.87 -9.57
CA VAL A 198 33.65 7.98 -8.44
C VAL A 198 34.72 8.55 -7.51
N ASP A 199 35.66 9.35 -8.03
CA ASP A 199 36.76 9.97 -7.29
C ASP A 199 36.42 11.39 -6.80
N ARG A 200 35.19 11.87 -7.05
CA ARG A 200 34.73 13.17 -6.56
C ARG A 200 34.37 13.06 -5.08
N ASP A 201 34.77 14.07 -4.34
CA ASP A 201 34.63 14.12 -2.90
C ASP A 201 33.32 14.82 -2.55
N TYR A 202 32.28 14.03 -2.31
CA TYR A 202 30.99 14.52 -1.81
C TYR A 202 30.85 14.25 -0.32
N VAL A 203 30.03 15.06 0.34
CA VAL A 203 29.61 14.83 1.73
C VAL A 203 28.67 13.62 1.82
N ASP A 204 28.52 13.08 3.03
CA ASP A 204 27.78 11.83 3.25
C ASP A 204 26.29 11.97 2.88
N GLU A 205 25.69 13.15 3.06
CA GLU A 205 24.28 13.40 2.74
C GLU A 205 23.99 13.28 1.23
N VAL A 206 24.91 13.78 0.38
CA VAL A 206 24.78 13.67 -1.08
C VAL A 206 24.93 12.21 -1.52
N LYS A 207 25.88 11.48 -0.91
CA LYS A 207 26.06 10.05 -1.16
C LYS A 207 24.83 9.26 -0.74
N GLU A 208 24.29 9.54 0.44
CA GLU A 208 23.11 8.90 0.98
C GLU A 208 21.87 9.16 0.11
N PHE A 209 21.67 10.41 -0.31
CA PHE A 209 20.59 10.78 -1.22
C PHE A 209 20.67 9.99 -2.53
N PHE A 210 21.87 9.93 -3.13
CA PHE A 210 22.09 9.16 -4.36
C PHE A 210 21.78 7.68 -4.19
N ILE A 211 22.30 7.02 -3.14
CA ILE A 211 22.05 5.58 -2.95
C ILE A 211 20.58 5.30 -2.59
N LYS A 212 19.90 6.20 -1.87
CA LYS A 212 18.47 6.07 -1.58
C LYS A 212 17.65 6.17 -2.86
N LYS A 213 18.00 7.11 -3.74
CA LYS A 213 17.31 7.35 -5.02
C LYS A 213 17.49 6.21 -6.01
N LEU A 214 18.73 5.73 -6.16
CA LEU A 214 19.07 4.67 -7.12
C LEU A 214 18.71 3.27 -6.59
N GLY A 215 18.74 3.07 -5.26
CA GLY A 215 18.46 1.80 -4.59
C GLY A 215 17.00 1.31 -4.69
N ASN A 216 16.14 2.00 -5.43
CA ASN A 216 14.84 1.46 -5.86
C ASN A 216 15.07 0.34 -6.88
N ASP A 217 14.47 -0.83 -6.65
CA ASP A 217 14.66 -2.04 -7.48
C ASP A 217 14.52 -1.78 -8.98
N ASP A 218 13.56 -0.97 -9.42
CA ASP A 218 13.31 -0.74 -10.84
C ASP A 218 14.31 0.23 -11.48
N ARG A 219 14.78 1.21 -10.72
CA ARG A 219 15.87 2.11 -11.15
C ARG A 219 17.20 1.39 -11.18
N LEU A 220 17.50 0.62 -10.13
CA LEU A 220 18.73 -0.15 -10.02
C LEU A 220 18.88 -1.15 -11.17
N LYS A 221 17.79 -1.81 -11.59
CA LYS A 221 17.77 -2.71 -12.76
C LYS A 221 18.10 -2.00 -14.09
N LYS A 222 17.76 -0.72 -14.21
CA LYS A 222 17.99 0.10 -15.42
C LYS A 222 19.31 0.88 -15.36
N ALA A 223 20.00 0.84 -14.23
CA ALA A 223 21.21 1.61 -14.00
C ALA A 223 22.35 1.23 -14.96
N THR A 224 23.10 2.22 -15.39
CA THR A 224 24.32 2.06 -16.17
C THR A 224 25.45 1.44 -15.33
N SER A 225 26.47 0.90 -16.00
CA SER A 225 27.65 0.36 -15.31
C SER A 225 28.35 1.39 -14.43
N LEU A 226 28.36 2.66 -14.86
CA LEU A 226 28.96 3.77 -14.10
C LEU A 226 28.15 4.10 -12.85
N GLU A 227 26.82 4.17 -12.95
CA GLU A 227 25.95 4.42 -11.80
C GLU A 227 26.09 3.32 -10.74
N LEU A 228 26.13 2.05 -11.18
CA LEU A 228 26.36 0.92 -10.28
C LEU A 228 27.74 0.96 -9.63
N GLU A 229 28.78 1.42 -10.34
CA GLU A 229 30.12 1.62 -9.78
C GLU A 229 30.11 2.69 -8.68
N VAL A 230 29.52 3.85 -8.95
CA VAL A 230 29.40 4.94 -7.98
C VAL A 230 28.54 4.52 -6.77
N TYR A 231 27.44 3.79 -7.02
CA TYR A 231 26.54 3.27 -5.99
C TYR A 231 27.26 2.37 -5.00
N ARG A 232 28.02 1.38 -5.51
CA ARG A 232 28.84 0.50 -4.67
C ARG A 232 29.89 1.29 -3.90
N HIS A 233 30.59 2.20 -4.59
CA HIS A 233 31.64 3.00 -3.97
C HIS A 233 31.13 3.82 -2.77
N TYR A 234 30.00 4.50 -2.93
CA TYR A 234 29.41 5.30 -1.85
C TYR A 234 28.84 4.44 -0.73
N ILE A 235 28.22 3.30 -1.04
CA ILE A 235 27.79 2.34 -0.01
C ILE A 235 28.98 1.88 0.83
N ASP A 236 30.09 1.49 0.20
CA ASP A 236 31.26 0.97 0.91
C ASP A 236 31.89 2.05 1.82
N GLN A 237 31.89 3.33 1.40
CA GLN A 237 32.32 4.44 2.26
C GLN A 237 31.38 4.68 3.45
N LEU A 238 30.07 4.69 3.19
CA LEU A 238 29.05 5.00 4.19
C LEU A 238 28.89 3.88 5.24
N ILE A 239 29.11 2.62 4.85
CA ILE A 239 29.09 1.47 5.78
C ILE A 239 30.21 1.57 6.82
N GLN A 240 31.38 2.12 6.47
CA GLN A 240 32.47 2.34 7.44
C GLN A 240 32.09 3.31 8.56
N LYS A 241 31.03 4.09 8.35
CA LYS A 241 30.47 5.07 9.29
C LYS A 241 29.15 4.60 9.91
N ASP A 242 28.81 3.31 9.79
CA ASP A 242 27.57 2.73 10.30
C ASP A 242 26.30 3.40 9.75
N ASN A 243 26.35 3.97 8.53
CA ASN A 243 25.20 4.62 7.92
C ASN A 243 24.06 3.61 7.66
N ILE A 244 22.88 3.88 8.23
CA ILE A 244 21.72 2.99 8.20
C ILE A 244 21.25 2.73 6.76
N THR A 245 21.17 3.77 5.93
CA THR A 245 20.71 3.65 4.54
C THR A 245 21.65 2.76 3.73
N ALA A 246 22.97 2.99 3.84
CA ALA A 246 23.97 2.18 3.15
C ALA A 246 23.98 0.71 3.60
N LEU A 247 23.91 0.47 4.92
CA LEU A 247 23.78 -0.88 5.48
C LEU A 247 22.53 -1.58 4.96
N ARG A 248 21.40 -0.86 4.83
CA ARG A 248 20.14 -1.41 4.31
C ARG A 248 20.27 -1.77 2.83
N CYS A 249 20.80 -0.86 2.02
CA CYS A 249 21.04 -1.09 0.58
C CYS A 249 21.94 -2.31 0.35
N LYS A 250 23.09 -2.38 1.04
CA LYS A 250 24.00 -3.53 0.93
C LYS A 250 23.38 -4.82 1.46
N GLY A 251 22.75 -4.76 2.63
CA GLY A 251 22.18 -5.93 3.30
C GLY A 251 21.11 -6.62 2.47
N TYR A 252 20.14 -5.87 1.94
CA TYR A 252 19.08 -6.45 1.12
C TYR A 252 19.54 -6.74 -0.31
N GLY A 253 20.42 -5.93 -0.89
CA GLY A 253 21.01 -6.22 -2.21
C GLY A 253 21.76 -7.55 -2.22
N CYS A 254 22.57 -7.83 -1.19
CA CYS A 254 23.27 -9.10 -1.05
C CYS A 254 22.34 -10.27 -0.64
N TYR A 255 21.19 -10.04 -0.01
CA TYR A 255 20.35 -11.12 0.54
C TYR A 255 19.74 -12.03 -0.55
N GLY A 256 19.28 -11.43 -1.65
CA GLY A 256 18.73 -12.14 -2.82
C GLY A 256 19.57 -11.99 -4.09
N GLY A 257 20.56 -11.08 -4.08
CA GLY A 257 21.17 -10.54 -5.28
C GLY A 257 20.28 -9.48 -5.93
N ASP A 258 20.90 -8.44 -6.47
CA ASP A 258 20.27 -7.39 -7.26
C ASP A 258 21.19 -6.98 -8.44
N ALA A 259 20.91 -5.86 -9.09
CA ALA A 259 21.75 -5.38 -10.21
C ALA A 259 23.12 -4.85 -9.75
N ALA A 260 23.27 -4.46 -8.48
CA ALA A 260 24.52 -3.95 -7.92
C ALA A 260 25.39 -5.05 -7.28
N TYR A 261 24.78 -6.07 -6.69
CA TYR A 261 25.42 -7.11 -5.89
C TYR A 261 24.93 -8.51 -6.25
N GLU A 262 25.87 -9.45 -6.30
CA GLU A 262 25.51 -10.86 -6.29
C GLU A 262 24.94 -11.26 -4.91
N CYS A 263 24.25 -12.40 -4.88
CA CYS A 263 23.77 -12.98 -3.64
C CYS A 263 24.97 -13.37 -2.75
N ASP A 264 25.06 -12.76 -1.57
CA ASP A 264 26.05 -13.01 -0.53
C ASP A 264 25.36 -12.97 0.83
N TRP A 265 24.99 -14.16 1.33
CA TRP A 265 24.27 -14.28 2.59
C TRP A 265 25.10 -13.86 3.79
N ASP A 266 26.43 -14.01 3.75
CA ASP A 266 27.30 -13.63 4.87
C ASP A 266 27.41 -12.12 4.98
N MET A 267 27.54 -11.42 3.85
CA MET A 267 27.50 -9.95 3.83
C MET A 267 26.12 -9.44 4.24
N ALA A 268 25.05 -10.03 3.72
CA ALA A 268 23.68 -9.68 4.12
C ALA A 268 23.48 -9.85 5.63
N PHE A 269 23.91 -10.99 6.18
CA PHE A 269 23.83 -11.25 7.62
C PHE A 269 24.60 -10.21 8.45
N LYS A 270 25.82 -9.86 8.06
CA LYS A 270 26.61 -8.81 8.75
C LYS A 270 25.88 -7.47 8.75
N CYS A 271 25.42 -7.01 7.59
CA CYS A 271 24.72 -5.72 7.48
C CYS A 271 23.40 -5.71 8.27
N ILE A 272 22.58 -6.76 8.15
CA ILE A 272 21.29 -6.85 8.83
C ILE A 272 21.45 -6.99 10.35
N THR A 273 22.47 -7.73 10.82
CA THR A 273 22.80 -7.82 12.24
C THR A 273 23.17 -6.44 12.78
N LYS A 274 24.06 -5.73 12.08
CA LYS A 274 24.46 -4.37 12.46
C LYS A 274 23.29 -3.39 12.46
N LEU A 275 22.39 -3.46 11.48
CA LEU A 275 21.15 -2.68 11.46
C LEU A 275 20.27 -2.95 12.67
N TYR A 276 20.10 -4.23 13.02
CA TYR A 276 19.33 -4.61 14.19
C TYR A 276 19.97 -4.10 15.50
N GLU A 277 21.30 -4.18 15.63
CA GLU A 277 22.03 -3.64 16.78
C GLU A 277 21.89 -2.12 16.92
N LEU A 278 21.89 -1.38 15.80
CA LEU A 278 21.79 0.08 15.79
C LEU A 278 20.36 0.59 16.06
N THR A 279 19.34 -0.16 15.63
CA THR A 279 17.96 0.36 15.57
C THR A 279 16.97 -0.40 16.44
N GLY A 280 17.21 -1.69 16.72
CA GLY A 280 16.26 -2.58 17.38
C GLY A 280 15.00 -2.89 16.56
N GLU A 281 14.93 -2.47 15.30
CA GLU A 281 13.71 -2.54 14.49
C GLU A 281 13.29 -3.99 14.18
N PRO A 282 12.01 -4.37 14.36
CA PRO A 282 11.61 -5.77 14.23
C PRO A 282 11.62 -6.29 12.78
N VAL A 283 11.70 -5.42 11.76
CA VAL A 283 11.92 -5.84 10.36
C VAL A 283 13.24 -6.59 10.18
N TYR A 284 14.29 -6.13 10.86
CA TYR A 284 15.61 -6.77 10.77
C TYR A 284 15.63 -8.08 11.55
N ALA A 285 14.93 -8.14 12.70
CA ALA A 285 14.70 -9.39 13.40
C ALA A 285 13.97 -10.41 12.52
N ASN A 286 12.92 -9.99 11.79
CA ASN A 286 12.24 -10.85 10.81
C ASN A 286 13.24 -11.40 9.77
N THR A 287 14.07 -10.55 9.16
CA THR A 287 15.08 -10.98 8.17
C THR A 287 16.11 -11.95 8.77
N LEU A 288 16.62 -11.68 9.98
CA LEU A 288 17.53 -12.60 10.70
C LEU A 288 16.85 -13.94 10.97
N GLY A 289 15.58 -13.95 11.38
CA GLY A 289 14.79 -15.16 11.55
C GLY A 289 14.79 -16.01 10.27
N TYR A 290 14.59 -15.40 9.11
CA TYR A 290 14.69 -16.09 7.82
C TYR A 290 16.10 -16.63 7.55
N ILE A 291 17.16 -15.87 7.82
CA ILE A 291 18.54 -16.33 7.64
C ILE A 291 18.79 -17.63 8.43
N TYR A 292 18.41 -17.64 9.70
CA TYR A 292 18.58 -18.81 10.57
C TYR A 292 17.65 -19.97 10.21
N TYR A 293 16.39 -19.70 9.87
CA TYR A 293 15.39 -20.72 9.56
C TYR A 293 15.75 -21.55 8.32
N TYR A 294 16.36 -20.91 7.32
CA TYR A 294 16.76 -21.57 6.08
C TYR A 294 18.25 -21.96 6.05
N GLY A 295 19.00 -21.74 7.14
CA GLY A 295 20.42 -22.06 7.22
C GLY A 295 21.27 -21.31 6.19
N ARG A 296 20.88 -20.10 5.81
CA ARG A 296 21.51 -19.34 4.70
C ARG A 296 23.01 -19.09 4.94
N CYS A 297 23.43 -18.89 6.18
CA CYS A 297 24.84 -18.71 6.55
C CYS A 297 25.43 -19.95 7.25
N SER A 298 24.86 -21.12 6.99
CA SER A 298 25.27 -22.39 7.63
C SER A 298 25.12 -23.56 6.66
N ASN A 299 25.46 -23.36 5.38
CA ASN A 299 25.40 -24.39 4.33
C ASN A 299 24.05 -25.10 4.21
N GLY A 300 22.95 -24.38 4.48
CA GLY A 300 21.60 -24.93 4.47
C GLY A 300 21.17 -25.62 5.76
N GLU A 301 22.01 -25.66 6.80
CA GLU A 301 21.66 -26.19 8.13
C GLU A 301 20.89 -25.14 8.96
N PRO A 302 19.60 -25.35 9.25
CA PRO A 302 18.81 -24.40 10.03
C PRO A 302 19.24 -24.30 11.49
N LYS A 303 19.21 -23.10 12.05
CA LYS A 303 19.36 -22.85 13.49
C LYS A 303 18.02 -22.43 14.07
N TYR A 304 17.15 -23.42 14.31
CA TYR A 304 15.76 -23.14 14.65
C TYR A 304 15.56 -22.41 15.99
N ASP A 305 16.43 -22.58 16.97
CA ASP A 305 16.33 -21.84 18.25
C ASP A 305 16.52 -20.33 18.04
N GLU A 306 17.52 -19.93 17.25
CA GLU A 306 17.72 -18.52 16.88
C GLU A 306 16.60 -18.02 15.98
N ALA A 307 16.15 -18.83 15.01
CA ALA A 307 15.02 -18.47 14.17
C ALA A 307 13.76 -18.20 15.00
N PHE A 308 13.48 -19.04 16.01
CA PHE A 308 12.32 -18.90 16.90
C PHE A 308 12.40 -17.58 17.68
N LYS A 309 13.56 -17.29 18.26
CA LYS A 309 13.85 -16.04 18.97
C LYS A 309 13.60 -14.81 18.09
N TYR A 310 14.21 -14.77 16.91
CA TYR A 310 14.11 -13.60 16.02
C TYR A 310 12.72 -13.43 15.40
N PHE A 311 12.05 -14.53 15.03
CA PHE A 311 10.65 -14.44 14.62
C PHE A 311 9.71 -14.07 15.77
N SER A 312 10.01 -14.45 17.01
CA SER A 312 9.24 -13.98 18.18
C SER A 312 9.33 -12.46 18.34
N ILE A 313 10.51 -11.88 18.12
CA ILE A 313 10.72 -10.43 18.14
C ILE A 313 9.97 -9.75 16.97
N GLY A 314 10.13 -10.27 15.76
CA GLY A 314 9.42 -9.75 14.58
C GLY A 314 7.89 -9.83 14.73
N ALA A 315 7.38 -10.92 15.30
CA ALA A 315 5.97 -11.11 15.57
C ALA A 315 5.44 -10.14 16.62
N ALA A 316 6.18 -9.90 17.70
CA ALA A 316 5.84 -8.90 18.71
C ALA A 316 5.81 -7.48 18.12
N GLY A 317 6.64 -7.21 17.12
CA GLY A 317 6.62 -5.97 16.31
C GLY A 317 5.51 -5.91 15.26
N GLY A 318 4.66 -6.93 15.14
CA GLY A 318 3.52 -6.94 14.22
C GLY A 318 3.83 -7.40 12.78
N TYR A 319 5.01 -7.95 12.51
CA TYR A 319 5.38 -8.44 11.17
C TYR A 319 4.69 -9.78 10.87
N TYR A 320 3.81 -9.77 9.86
CA TYR A 320 3.01 -10.93 9.47
C TYR A 320 3.86 -12.13 9.06
N GLU A 321 4.94 -11.89 8.33
CA GLU A 321 5.88 -12.92 7.89
C GLU A 321 6.51 -13.67 9.07
N SER A 322 6.81 -12.97 10.17
CA SER A 322 7.33 -13.59 11.40
C SER A 322 6.27 -14.44 12.10
N ILE A 323 5.03 -13.94 12.19
CA ILE A 323 3.93 -14.69 12.81
C ILE A 323 3.63 -15.97 12.01
N TYR A 324 3.62 -15.90 10.67
CA TYR A 324 3.49 -17.10 9.83
C TYR A 324 4.58 -18.12 10.11
N LYS A 325 5.82 -17.66 10.26
CA LYS A 325 6.95 -18.54 10.52
C LYS A 325 6.89 -19.15 11.91
N LEU A 326 6.48 -18.42 12.93
CA LEU A 326 6.20 -19.01 14.25
C LEU A 326 5.11 -20.07 14.17
N ALA A 327 4.02 -19.82 13.45
CA ALA A 327 2.97 -20.81 13.26
C ALA A 327 3.50 -22.07 12.55
N ASP A 328 4.30 -21.92 11.49
CA ASP A 328 4.98 -23.03 10.81
C ASP A 328 5.91 -23.79 11.77
N MET A 329 6.65 -23.08 12.65
CA MET A 329 7.54 -23.67 13.64
C MET A 329 6.78 -24.46 14.71
N PHE A 330 5.64 -23.95 15.20
CA PHE A 330 4.77 -24.68 16.12
C PHE A 330 4.13 -25.92 15.48
N VAL A 331 3.77 -25.88 14.20
CA VAL A 331 3.23 -27.06 13.48
C VAL A 331 4.28 -28.17 13.41
N ASN A 332 5.53 -27.82 13.13
CA ASN A 332 6.60 -28.79 12.86
C ASN A 332 7.44 -29.15 14.10
N GLY A 333 7.38 -28.34 15.17
CA GLY A 333 8.26 -28.48 16.33
C GLY A 333 9.69 -27.99 16.08
N TYR A 334 9.85 -26.98 15.21
CA TYR A 334 11.16 -26.40 14.89
C TYR A 334 11.55 -25.36 15.94
N GLY A 335 12.59 -25.65 16.75
CA GLY A 335 13.07 -24.74 17.81
C GLY A 335 12.05 -24.48 18.93
N VAL A 336 10.95 -25.23 18.94
CA VAL A 336 9.84 -25.10 19.90
C VAL A 336 9.10 -26.44 20.01
N VAL A 337 8.41 -26.67 21.14
CA VAL A 337 7.52 -27.83 21.28
C VAL A 337 6.38 -27.73 20.27
N LYS A 338 6.16 -28.82 19.51
CA LYS A 338 5.07 -28.92 18.54
C LYS A 338 3.71 -28.66 19.20
N ASN A 339 2.97 -27.68 18.68
CA ASN A 339 1.65 -27.31 19.15
C ASN A 339 0.80 -26.69 18.01
N THR A 340 0.04 -27.54 17.32
CA THR A 340 -0.81 -27.11 16.20
C THR A 340 -1.93 -26.16 16.62
N ARG A 341 -2.39 -26.24 17.88
CA ARG A 341 -3.44 -25.36 18.41
C ARG A 341 -2.91 -23.93 18.57
N THR A 342 -1.69 -23.77 19.08
CA THR A 342 -1.02 -22.46 19.13
C THR A 342 -0.80 -21.90 17.74
N ALA A 343 -0.35 -22.73 16.78
CA ALA A 343 -0.21 -22.30 15.39
C ALA A 343 -1.54 -21.81 14.81
N TYR A 344 -2.63 -22.54 15.02
CA TYR A 344 -3.97 -22.14 14.61
C TYR A 344 -4.38 -20.80 15.22
N SER A 345 -4.18 -20.60 16.54
CA SER A 345 -4.51 -19.34 17.20
C SER A 345 -3.77 -18.15 16.58
N LEU A 346 -2.47 -18.28 16.29
CA LEU A 346 -1.68 -17.23 15.64
C LEU A 346 -2.23 -16.87 14.25
N VAL A 347 -2.52 -17.88 13.43
CA VAL A 347 -3.05 -17.64 12.07
C VAL A 347 -4.48 -17.10 12.11
N ALA A 348 -5.31 -17.55 13.06
CA ALA A 348 -6.67 -17.05 13.25
C ALA A 348 -6.69 -15.57 13.68
N GLU A 349 -5.74 -15.14 14.52
CA GLU A 349 -5.58 -13.73 14.87
C GLU A 349 -5.24 -12.89 13.63
N LEU A 350 -4.26 -13.33 12.84
CA LEU A 350 -3.91 -12.68 11.58
C LEU A 350 -5.09 -12.63 10.61
N TYR A 351 -5.89 -13.69 10.57
CA TYR A 351 -7.04 -13.79 9.69
C TYR A 351 -8.05 -12.70 10.06
N ASN A 352 -8.37 -12.57 11.34
CA ASN A 352 -9.31 -11.58 11.83
C ASN A 352 -8.81 -10.14 11.61
N LYS A 353 -7.50 -9.89 11.78
CA LYS A 353 -6.89 -8.58 11.50
C LYS A 353 -6.98 -8.24 10.01
N ASN A 354 -6.66 -9.19 9.14
CA ASN A 354 -6.67 -8.96 7.69
C ASN A 354 -8.09 -8.92 7.10
N LEU A 355 -9.05 -9.61 7.72
CA LEU A 355 -10.45 -9.61 7.30
C LEU A 355 -11.06 -8.19 7.32
N GLN A 356 -10.57 -7.33 8.20
CA GLN A 356 -11.03 -5.93 8.28
C GLN A 356 -10.76 -5.18 6.97
N TYR A 357 -9.57 -5.32 6.39
CA TYR A 357 -9.21 -4.71 5.10
C TYR A 357 -10.16 -5.13 3.98
N MET A 358 -10.58 -6.40 3.98
CA MET A 358 -11.54 -6.90 2.99
C MET A 358 -12.86 -6.15 3.05
N PHE A 359 -13.36 -5.79 4.22
CA PHE A 359 -14.62 -5.05 4.35
C PHE A 359 -14.52 -3.62 3.78
N TYR A 360 -13.35 -3.00 3.88
CA TYR A 360 -13.08 -1.67 3.31
C TYR A 360 -12.65 -1.71 1.83
N GLY A 361 -12.53 -2.90 1.23
CA GLY A 361 -12.11 -3.06 -0.16
C GLY A 361 -10.61 -2.85 -0.38
N GLU A 362 -9.81 -2.95 0.69
CA GLU A 362 -8.36 -2.87 0.67
C GLU A 362 -7.77 -4.25 0.35
N PHE A 363 -7.56 -4.50 -0.94
CA PHE A 363 -7.19 -5.84 -1.45
C PHE A 363 -5.69 -6.07 -1.59
N ASP A 364 -4.85 -5.06 -1.38
CA ASP A 364 -3.38 -5.14 -1.35
C ASP A 364 -2.83 -5.71 -0.03
N CYS A 365 -3.71 -6.17 0.87
CA CYS A 365 -3.36 -6.79 2.14
C CYS A 365 -2.96 -8.29 2.04
N LYS A 366 -2.61 -8.92 3.17
CA LYS A 366 -2.20 -10.34 3.24
C LYS A 366 -3.37 -11.32 3.41
N PHE A 367 -4.62 -10.87 3.29
CA PHE A 367 -5.79 -11.72 3.57
C PHE A 367 -5.81 -13.03 2.75
N ALA A 368 -5.40 -12.99 1.47
CA ALA A 368 -5.33 -14.18 0.62
C ALA A 368 -4.40 -15.25 1.19
N ASP A 369 -3.20 -14.85 1.64
CA ASP A 369 -2.20 -15.73 2.23
C ASP A 369 -2.69 -16.34 3.56
N VAL A 370 -3.33 -15.51 4.41
CA VAL A 370 -3.84 -15.98 5.69
C VAL A 370 -5.03 -16.94 5.49
N ALA A 371 -5.95 -16.61 4.59
CA ALA A 371 -7.09 -17.48 4.27
C ALA A 371 -6.63 -18.82 3.70
N LEU A 372 -5.61 -18.83 2.82
CA LEU A 372 -4.98 -20.07 2.37
C LEU A 372 -4.43 -20.92 3.53
N ARG A 373 -3.79 -20.29 4.52
CA ARG A 373 -3.27 -20.97 5.72
C ARG A 373 -4.39 -21.49 6.61
N MET A 374 -5.44 -20.70 6.85
CA MET A 374 -6.63 -21.14 7.60
C MET A 374 -7.28 -22.36 6.95
N GLY A 375 -7.45 -22.35 5.63
CA GLY A 375 -8.00 -23.49 4.90
C GLY A 375 -7.12 -24.73 5.03
N THR A 376 -5.79 -24.57 4.94
CA THR A 376 -4.83 -25.65 5.16
C THR A 376 -4.90 -26.20 6.58
N TYR A 377 -5.11 -25.36 7.58
CA TYR A 377 -5.19 -25.78 8.97
C TYR A 377 -6.48 -26.54 9.27
N ALA A 378 -7.59 -26.14 8.66
CA ALA A 378 -8.85 -26.87 8.72
C ALA A 378 -8.75 -28.24 8.02
N GLU A 379 -8.14 -28.28 6.82
CA GLU A 379 -7.89 -29.52 6.06
C GLU A 379 -7.05 -30.54 6.85
N ASN A 380 -6.12 -30.07 7.68
CA ASN A 380 -5.23 -30.93 8.48
C ASN A 380 -5.67 -31.07 9.95
N GLY A 381 -6.79 -30.47 10.33
CA GLY A 381 -7.37 -30.55 11.67
C GLY A 381 -6.54 -29.92 12.79
N TYR A 382 -5.82 -28.84 12.51
CA TYR A 382 -4.93 -28.19 13.48
C TYR A 382 -5.68 -27.47 14.61
N SER A 383 -6.97 -27.18 14.44
CA SER A 383 -7.88 -26.70 15.48
C SER A 383 -8.37 -27.82 16.43
N GLY A 384 -8.14 -29.08 16.09
CA GLY A 384 -8.51 -30.26 16.89
C GLY A 384 -9.22 -31.36 16.10
N GLN A 385 -9.81 -31.03 14.94
CA GLN A 385 -10.50 -31.97 14.06
C GLN A 385 -10.43 -31.48 12.61
N ILE A 386 -10.41 -32.42 11.66
CA ILE A 386 -10.43 -32.10 10.23
C ILE A 386 -11.80 -31.52 9.86
N ASP A 387 -11.80 -30.39 9.15
CA ASP A 387 -13.01 -29.73 8.65
C ASP A 387 -12.81 -29.30 7.18
N TYR A 388 -13.33 -30.10 6.25
CA TYR A 388 -13.23 -29.82 4.81
C TYR A 388 -14.20 -28.73 4.34
N ASP A 389 -15.26 -28.46 5.09
CA ASP A 389 -16.26 -27.45 4.75
C ASP A 389 -15.69 -26.07 5.04
N GLU A 390 -15.11 -25.92 6.23
CA GLU A 390 -14.36 -24.74 6.64
C GLU A 390 -13.10 -24.55 5.76
N ALA A 391 -12.38 -25.63 5.43
CA ALA A 391 -11.24 -25.55 4.52
C ALA A 391 -11.62 -24.97 3.16
N TYR A 392 -12.68 -25.50 2.55
CA TYR A 392 -13.17 -25.05 1.25
C TYR A 392 -13.65 -23.60 1.29
N LYS A 393 -14.35 -23.20 2.35
CA LYS A 393 -14.75 -21.80 2.59
C LYS A 393 -13.56 -20.86 2.59
N TYR A 394 -12.52 -21.18 3.36
CA TYR A 394 -11.31 -20.35 3.42
C TYR A 394 -10.57 -20.30 2.08
N TYR A 395 -10.54 -21.40 1.32
CA TYR A 395 -9.95 -21.37 -0.02
C TYR A 395 -10.73 -20.52 -1.01
N LEU A 396 -12.07 -20.49 -0.93
CA LEU A 396 -12.90 -19.57 -1.74
C LEU A 396 -12.62 -18.11 -1.40
N GLN A 397 -12.43 -17.81 -0.11
CA GLN A 397 -12.03 -16.47 0.35
C GLN A 397 -10.64 -16.07 -0.14
N ALA A 398 -9.68 -16.99 -0.02
CA ALA A 398 -8.32 -16.79 -0.50
C ALA A 398 -8.30 -16.50 -2.01
N ASP A 399 -9.07 -17.28 -2.78
CA ASP A 399 -9.19 -17.15 -4.22
C ASP A 399 -9.86 -15.83 -4.65
N PHE A 400 -10.94 -15.43 -3.96
CA PHE A 400 -11.54 -14.12 -4.21
C PHE A 400 -10.53 -12.99 -3.96
N ALA A 401 -9.84 -13.04 -2.81
CA ALA A 401 -8.91 -12.00 -2.40
C ALA A 401 -7.69 -11.90 -3.32
N ILE A 402 -7.07 -13.02 -3.69
CA ILE A 402 -5.91 -13.01 -4.59
C ILE A 402 -6.30 -12.50 -5.99
N ARG A 403 -7.51 -12.81 -6.48
CA ARG A 403 -8.00 -12.27 -7.76
C ARG A 403 -8.20 -10.76 -7.72
N GLN A 404 -8.57 -10.18 -6.57
CA GLN A 404 -8.57 -8.73 -6.41
C GLN A 404 -7.15 -8.17 -6.35
N ARG A 405 -6.25 -8.82 -5.59
CA ARG A 405 -4.87 -8.37 -5.37
C ARG A 405 -3.98 -8.43 -6.61
N LEU A 406 -4.20 -9.40 -7.50
CA LEU A 406 -3.47 -9.54 -8.78
C LEU A 406 -3.58 -8.32 -9.72
N LYS A 407 -4.47 -7.38 -9.42
CA LYS A 407 -4.56 -6.08 -10.11
C LYS A 407 -3.37 -5.16 -9.80
N TYR A 408 -2.70 -5.35 -8.66
CA TYR A 408 -1.56 -4.54 -8.19
C TYR A 408 -0.18 -5.11 -8.56
N ASP A 409 -0.13 -6.30 -9.19
CA ASP A 409 1.10 -6.97 -9.66
C ASP A 409 2.20 -7.18 -8.60
N LEU A 410 1.80 -7.56 -7.37
CA LEU A 410 2.73 -7.76 -6.27
C LEU A 410 3.58 -9.04 -6.44
N TYR A 411 4.84 -8.97 -6.01
CA TYR A 411 5.78 -10.10 -6.07
C TYR A 411 5.25 -11.33 -5.31
N GLY A 412 5.30 -12.49 -5.96
CA GLY A 412 4.91 -13.77 -5.37
C GLY A 412 3.43 -14.14 -5.49
N ASP A 413 2.55 -13.21 -5.88
CA ASP A 413 1.10 -13.43 -5.93
C ASP A 413 0.68 -14.55 -6.87
N LEU A 414 1.37 -14.71 -8.01
CA LEU A 414 1.10 -15.84 -8.93
C LEU A 414 1.37 -17.20 -8.26
N SER A 415 2.38 -17.30 -7.39
CA SER A 415 2.66 -18.53 -6.65
C SER A 415 1.58 -18.82 -5.61
N VAL A 416 1.08 -17.77 -4.95
CA VAL A 416 -0.03 -17.88 -3.98
C VAL A 416 -1.31 -18.30 -4.68
N ALA A 417 -1.67 -17.64 -5.79
CA ALA A 417 -2.83 -17.98 -6.62
C ALA A 417 -2.81 -19.44 -7.09
N ASN A 418 -1.66 -19.92 -7.57
CA ASN A 418 -1.50 -21.31 -7.98
C ASN A 418 -1.68 -22.29 -6.82
N SER A 419 -1.16 -21.95 -5.63
CA SER A 419 -1.30 -22.78 -4.42
C SER A 419 -2.76 -22.87 -3.97
N ILE A 420 -3.47 -21.74 -3.95
CA ILE A 420 -4.91 -21.68 -3.63
C ILE A 420 -5.70 -22.56 -4.59
N ARG A 421 -5.44 -22.44 -5.89
CA ARG A 421 -6.14 -23.24 -6.89
C ARG A 421 -5.93 -24.74 -6.71
N GLN A 422 -4.70 -25.16 -6.47
CA GLN A 422 -4.40 -26.57 -6.25
C GLN A 422 -5.25 -27.12 -5.09
N ARG A 423 -5.35 -26.36 -3.99
CA ARG A 423 -6.18 -26.73 -2.84
C ARG A 423 -7.67 -26.73 -3.17
N LEU A 424 -8.18 -25.73 -3.90
CA LEU A 424 -9.58 -25.69 -4.36
C LEU A 424 -9.93 -26.90 -5.23
N ASN A 425 -9.09 -27.25 -6.20
CA ASN A 425 -9.32 -28.40 -7.08
C ASN A 425 -9.38 -29.71 -6.28
N ASN A 426 -8.48 -29.88 -5.31
CA ASN A 426 -8.51 -31.03 -4.42
C ASN A 426 -9.82 -31.09 -3.62
N MET A 427 -10.27 -29.96 -3.07
CA MET A 427 -11.54 -29.90 -2.32
C MET A 427 -12.76 -30.20 -3.20
N VAL A 428 -12.80 -29.70 -4.44
CA VAL A 428 -13.90 -29.99 -5.38
C VAL A 428 -13.99 -31.49 -5.67
N GLN A 429 -12.85 -32.16 -5.87
CA GLN A 429 -12.78 -33.60 -6.07
C GLN A 429 -13.22 -34.38 -4.83
N LEU A 430 -12.75 -34.00 -3.65
CA LEU A 430 -13.08 -34.66 -2.39
C LEU A 430 -14.55 -34.50 -1.99
N LYS A 431 -15.14 -33.33 -2.20
CA LYS A 431 -16.52 -33.02 -1.79
C LYS A 431 -17.58 -33.34 -2.85
N HIS A 432 -17.19 -33.78 -4.06
CA HIS A 432 -18.10 -33.90 -5.20
C HIS A 432 -18.97 -32.65 -5.39
N VAL A 433 -18.36 -31.46 -5.26
CA VAL A 433 -19.09 -30.18 -5.28
C VAL A 433 -19.89 -30.11 -6.58
N GLN A 434 -21.21 -30.15 -6.45
CA GLN A 434 -22.11 -30.08 -7.60
C GLN A 434 -22.01 -28.68 -8.22
N LYS A 435 -22.25 -28.57 -9.54
CA LYS A 435 -22.37 -27.27 -10.22
C LYS A 435 -23.18 -26.30 -9.35
N PRO A 436 -22.84 -25.00 -9.29
CA PRO A 436 -23.57 -24.02 -8.48
C PRO A 436 -25.07 -24.18 -8.67
N LYS A 437 -25.75 -24.82 -7.71
CA LYS A 437 -27.19 -25.02 -7.79
C LYS A 437 -27.85 -23.71 -7.42
N ARG A 438 -28.91 -23.34 -8.15
CA ARG A 438 -29.78 -22.23 -7.78
C ARG A 438 -30.39 -22.56 -6.42
N LEU A 439 -30.15 -21.68 -5.43
CA LEU A 439 -30.81 -21.67 -4.12
C LEU A 439 -30.40 -22.87 -3.22
N SER A 440 -29.42 -22.66 -2.32
CA SER A 440 -29.07 -23.58 -1.22
C SER A 440 -29.64 -23.08 0.10
N ASP A 441 -30.02 -23.99 1.00
CA ASP A 441 -30.34 -23.64 2.39
C ASP A 441 -29.06 -23.15 3.08
N VAL A 442 -29.07 -21.93 3.61
CA VAL A 442 -27.88 -21.27 4.16
C VAL A 442 -27.99 -21.01 5.66
N ASP A 443 -26.88 -21.24 6.37
CA ASP A 443 -26.73 -20.71 7.73
C ASP A 443 -26.49 -19.20 7.65
N LEU A 444 -27.54 -18.44 7.98
CA LEU A 444 -27.49 -16.98 7.97
C LEU A 444 -26.48 -16.41 8.98
N LYS A 445 -26.28 -17.06 10.12
CA LYS A 445 -25.31 -16.62 11.13
C LYS A 445 -23.90 -16.82 10.62
N GLU A 446 -23.62 -17.91 9.91
CA GLU A 446 -22.34 -18.11 9.27
C GLU A 446 -22.07 -17.08 8.16
N LEU A 447 -23.11 -16.77 7.36
CA LEU A 447 -23.00 -15.92 6.18
C LEU A 447 -22.74 -14.45 6.50
N ILE A 448 -23.35 -13.90 7.56
CA ILE A 448 -23.22 -12.48 7.94
C ILE A 448 -22.68 -12.23 9.35
N GLY A 449 -22.39 -13.27 10.13
CA GLY A 449 -21.97 -13.13 11.53
C GLY A 449 -20.68 -12.34 11.73
N HIS A 450 -19.75 -12.37 10.78
CA HIS A 450 -18.54 -11.55 10.83
C HIS A 450 -18.84 -10.04 10.79
N HIS A 451 -19.87 -9.62 10.04
CA HIS A 451 -20.28 -8.22 9.96
C HIS A 451 -20.92 -7.73 11.27
N LEU A 452 -21.66 -8.60 11.94
CA LEU A 452 -22.31 -8.32 13.22
C LEU A 452 -21.28 -8.13 14.35
N LYS A 453 -20.16 -8.88 14.32
CA LYS A 453 -19.06 -8.74 15.29
C LYS A 453 -18.31 -7.40 15.21
N GLN A 454 -18.47 -6.65 14.12
CA GLN A 454 -17.80 -5.36 13.94
C GLN A 454 -18.61 -4.16 14.49
N TYR A 455 -19.66 -4.42 15.29
CA TYR A 455 -20.52 -3.39 15.88
C TYR A 455 -21.23 -2.49 14.84
N ARG A 456 -21.31 -2.91 13.57
CA ARG A 456 -22.13 -2.26 12.56
C ARG A 456 -23.52 -2.88 12.53
N LYS A 457 -24.54 -2.00 12.53
CA LYS A 457 -25.93 -2.41 12.33
C LYS A 457 -26.12 -2.83 10.87
N LEU A 458 -26.93 -3.83 10.65
CA LEU A 458 -27.40 -4.22 9.32
C LEU A 458 -28.84 -3.73 9.11
N GLN A 459 -29.15 -3.33 7.88
CA GLN A 459 -30.51 -3.06 7.44
C GLN A 459 -31.11 -4.33 6.84
N LEU A 460 -32.31 -4.68 7.25
CA LEU A 460 -33.14 -5.73 6.67
C LEU A 460 -34.39 -5.12 6.05
N LYS A 461 -34.61 -5.39 4.76
CA LYS A 461 -35.89 -5.17 4.10
C LYS A 461 -36.53 -6.52 3.79
N ILE A 462 -37.78 -6.66 4.18
CA ILE A 462 -38.59 -7.86 3.93
C ILE A 462 -39.53 -7.56 2.76
N LYS A 463 -39.87 -8.56 1.95
CA LYS A 463 -40.90 -8.44 0.89
C LYS A 463 -41.63 -9.76 0.73
N SER A 464 -42.96 -9.75 0.85
CA SER A 464 -43.79 -10.92 0.53
C SER A 464 -43.85 -11.12 -0.99
N LEU A 465 -43.68 -12.36 -1.45
CA LEU A 465 -43.79 -12.74 -2.85
C LEU A 465 -45.17 -13.35 -3.14
N LYS A 466 -45.60 -13.30 -4.41
CA LYS A 466 -46.95 -13.73 -4.84
C LYS A 466 -47.26 -15.20 -4.56
N ASN A 467 -46.24 -16.03 -4.38
CA ASN A 467 -46.34 -17.46 -4.14
C ASN A 467 -46.26 -17.85 -2.65
N GLY A 468 -46.30 -16.87 -1.73
CA GLY A 468 -46.19 -17.11 -0.29
C GLY A 468 -44.76 -17.18 0.25
N ASP A 469 -43.74 -17.09 -0.61
CA ASP A 469 -42.35 -16.98 -0.17
C ASP A 469 -42.04 -15.56 0.32
N ILE A 470 -40.95 -15.41 1.06
CA ILE A 470 -40.45 -14.11 1.52
C ILE A 470 -39.10 -13.81 0.85
N LYS A 471 -38.89 -12.58 0.42
CA LYS A 471 -37.56 -12.07 0.03
C LYS A 471 -36.99 -11.21 1.15
N LEU A 472 -35.79 -11.56 1.60
CA LEU A 472 -35.00 -10.73 2.51
C LEU A 472 -33.91 -10.01 1.72
N ILE A 473 -33.73 -8.73 1.98
CA ILE A 473 -32.68 -7.90 1.38
C ILE A 473 -31.91 -7.27 2.53
N ILE A 474 -30.66 -7.71 2.71
CA ILE A 474 -29.80 -7.30 3.82
C ILE A 474 -28.67 -6.42 3.26
N ARG A 475 -28.32 -5.33 3.94
CA ARG A 475 -27.13 -4.52 3.65
C ARG A 475 -26.53 -3.91 4.91
N ILE A 476 -25.29 -3.46 4.83
CA ILE A 476 -24.66 -2.70 5.92
C ILE A 476 -25.39 -1.36 6.07
N ALA A 477 -25.76 -1.00 7.31
CA ALA A 477 -26.37 0.30 7.58
C ALA A 477 -25.30 1.39 7.44
N PRO A 478 -25.60 2.50 6.73
CA PRO A 478 -24.68 3.62 6.63
C PRO A 478 -24.54 4.34 7.98
N LEU A 479 -23.32 4.77 8.30
CA LEU A 479 -23.07 5.68 9.42
C LEU A 479 -23.52 7.10 9.08
N LYS A 480 -23.68 7.93 10.12
CA LYS A 480 -23.99 9.36 9.95
C LYS A 480 -22.83 10.01 9.18
N ASN A 481 -23.12 10.53 7.99
CA ASN A 481 -22.17 11.12 7.04
C ASN A 481 -21.33 10.12 6.21
N GLU A 482 -21.68 8.83 6.20
CA GLU A 482 -21.05 7.85 5.31
C GLU A 482 -21.83 7.76 4.00
N GLU A 483 -21.28 8.34 2.93
CA GLU A 483 -21.91 8.34 1.60
C GLU A 483 -21.89 6.95 0.96
N TYR A 484 -20.82 6.18 1.20
CA TYR A 484 -20.62 4.84 0.64
C TYR A 484 -20.36 3.83 1.78
N PRO A 485 -21.40 3.15 2.31
CA PRO A 485 -21.19 2.12 3.30
C PRO A 485 -20.36 0.95 2.73
N PRO A 486 -19.58 0.24 3.57
CA PRO A 486 -18.88 -0.97 3.18
C PRO A 486 -19.81 -1.99 2.52
N LYS A 487 -19.23 -2.86 1.69
CA LYS A 487 -19.98 -3.97 1.08
C LYS A 487 -19.93 -5.20 1.99
N LEU A 488 -20.94 -6.05 1.86
CA LEU A 488 -20.97 -7.36 2.50
C LEU A 488 -19.97 -8.28 1.81
N PHE A 489 -18.92 -8.69 2.52
CA PHE A 489 -18.08 -9.81 2.11
C PHE A 489 -18.80 -11.11 2.48
N ILE A 490 -19.18 -11.89 1.47
CA ILE A 490 -20.03 -13.07 1.58
C ILE A 490 -19.29 -14.26 0.97
N THR A 491 -19.28 -15.38 1.69
CA THR A 491 -18.78 -16.68 1.21
C THR A 491 -19.85 -17.72 1.43
N GLU A 492 -20.32 -18.36 0.36
CA GLU A 492 -21.27 -19.47 0.42
C GLU A 492 -20.71 -20.70 -0.31
N PRO A 493 -20.12 -21.66 0.42
CA PRO A 493 -19.42 -22.80 -0.14
C PRO A 493 -20.29 -23.69 -1.04
N ASN A 494 -21.56 -23.93 -0.72
CA ASN A 494 -22.42 -24.83 -1.51
C ASN A 494 -22.76 -24.28 -2.89
N THR A 495 -22.64 -22.96 -3.08
CA THR A 495 -22.78 -22.30 -4.39
C THR A 495 -21.43 -21.93 -5.00
N ALA A 496 -20.32 -22.33 -4.39
CA ALA A 496 -18.95 -21.94 -4.73
C ALA A 496 -18.80 -20.41 -4.86
N PHE A 497 -19.55 -19.65 -4.07
CA PHE A 497 -19.58 -18.20 -4.16
C PHE A 497 -18.70 -17.57 -3.10
N CYS A 498 -17.87 -16.60 -3.51
CA CYS A 498 -17.25 -15.65 -2.59
C CYS A 498 -17.18 -14.29 -3.29
N GLY A 499 -17.61 -13.23 -2.60
CA GLY A 499 -17.52 -11.89 -3.17
C GLY A 499 -18.09 -10.77 -2.31
N MET A 500 -17.96 -9.55 -2.84
CA MET A 500 -18.43 -8.31 -2.22
C MET A 500 -19.78 -7.90 -2.78
N LEU A 501 -20.79 -7.79 -1.92
CA LEU A 501 -22.17 -7.48 -2.28
C LEU A 501 -22.66 -6.19 -1.61
N GLU A 502 -23.31 -5.32 -2.38
CA GLU A 502 -24.04 -4.17 -1.81
C GLU A 502 -25.25 -4.63 -0.99
N THR A 503 -25.91 -5.68 -1.47
CA THR A 503 -27.05 -6.31 -0.80
C THR A 503 -26.93 -7.83 -0.87
N LEU A 504 -27.21 -8.49 0.23
CA LEU A 504 -27.44 -9.92 0.30
C LEU A 504 -28.94 -10.18 0.11
N GLU A 505 -29.30 -10.92 -0.94
CA GLU A 505 -30.68 -11.31 -1.22
C GLU A 505 -30.92 -12.79 -0.89
N LEU A 506 -31.91 -13.04 -0.04
CA LEU A 506 -32.35 -14.39 0.33
C LEU A 506 -33.82 -14.59 -0.02
N ILE A 507 -34.19 -15.82 -0.37
CA ILE A 507 -35.58 -16.26 -0.53
C ILE A 507 -35.89 -17.28 0.57
N VAL A 508 -36.87 -17.00 1.42
CA VAL A 508 -37.35 -17.93 2.45
C VAL A 508 -38.55 -18.69 1.91
N LYS A 509 -38.42 -20.00 1.74
CA LYS A 509 -39.48 -20.89 1.26
C LYS A 509 -40.45 -21.24 2.39
N GLY A 510 -41.76 -21.13 2.09
CA GLY A 510 -42.82 -21.40 3.09
C GLY A 510 -42.78 -20.41 4.27
N GLY A 511 -42.27 -19.20 4.02
CA GLY A 511 -41.88 -18.27 5.07
C GLY A 511 -43.04 -17.66 5.85
N VAL A 512 -42.94 -17.60 7.18
CA VAL A 512 -43.88 -16.87 8.07
C VAL A 512 -43.14 -15.77 8.83
N ILE A 513 -43.78 -14.60 8.98
CA ILE A 513 -43.25 -13.42 9.69
C ILE A 513 -44.13 -13.12 10.90
N ALA A 514 -43.55 -12.98 12.09
CA ALA A 514 -44.29 -12.55 13.29
C ALA A 514 -44.20 -11.04 13.56
N LYS A 515 -43.14 -10.36 13.10
CA LYS A 515 -42.91 -8.90 13.16
C LYS A 515 -42.03 -8.48 11.97
N PRO A 516 -42.20 -7.28 11.38
CA PRO A 516 -43.00 -6.12 11.82
C PRO A 516 -44.38 -6.04 11.15
N ASP A 517 -45.28 -5.22 11.70
CA ASP A 517 -46.69 -5.04 11.25
C ASP A 517 -46.86 -4.60 9.77
N ASN A 518 -45.77 -4.15 9.12
CA ASN A 518 -45.75 -3.77 7.72
C ASN A 518 -44.55 -4.43 7.01
N ALA A 519 -44.84 -5.24 6.00
CA ALA A 519 -43.83 -5.96 5.22
C ALA A 519 -42.84 -5.04 4.50
N ASP A 520 -43.18 -3.78 4.20
CA ASP A 520 -42.30 -2.83 3.50
C ASP A 520 -41.34 -2.03 4.41
N SER A 521 -41.41 -2.24 5.73
CA SER A 521 -40.58 -1.53 6.70
C SER A 521 -39.09 -1.90 6.56
N ILE A 522 -38.23 -0.89 6.66
CA ILE A 522 -36.78 -1.08 6.85
C ILE A 522 -36.52 -1.31 8.32
N ILE A 523 -35.88 -2.43 8.63
CA ILE A 523 -35.57 -2.88 9.98
C ILE A 523 -34.07 -2.79 10.18
N TYR A 524 -33.63 -2.50 11.40
CA TYR A 524 -32.22 -2.52 11.78
C TYR A 524 -31.98 -3.65 12.77
N PHE A 525 -30.88 -4.37 12.64
CA PHE A 525 -30.48 -5.42 13.57
C PHE A 525 -28.97 -5.45 13.75
N ASP A 526 -28.51 -5.89 14.91
CA ASP A 526 -27.09 -6.06 15.25
C ASP A 526 -26.77 -7.48 15.72
N ASN A 527 -27.77 -8.36 15.84
CA ASN A 527 -27.57 -9.76 16.14
C ASN A 527 -28.71 -10.63 15.56
N ILE A 528 -28.47 -11.94 15.43
CA ILE A 528 -29.46 -12.94 15.01
C ILE A 528 -29.43 -14.10 16.01
N LYS A 529 -30.59 -14.37 16.63
CA LYS A 529 -30.79 -15.57 17.46
C LYS A 529 -31.33 -16.69 16.57
N ILE A 530 -30.67 -17.84 16.61
CA ILE A 530 -30.98 -19.02 15.79
C ILE A 530 -31.24 -20.28 16.62
N TYR A 531 -31.06 -20.20 17.93
CA TYR A 531 -31.28 -21.30 18.87
C TYR A 531 -32.53 -21.04 19.70
N ASP A 532 -33.22 -22.11 20.10
CA ASP A 532 -34.28 -22.05 21.12
C ASP A 532 -33.70 -21.91 22.53
N GLU A 533 -34.58 -21.91 23.54
CA GLU A 533 -34.20 -21.78 24.96
C GLU A 533 -33.33 -22.94 25.46
N ASP A 534 -33.41 -24.09 24.79
CA ASP A 534 -32.65 -25.31 25.10
C ASP A 534 -31.33 -25.41 24.32
N GLY A 535 -31.04 -24.45 23.42
CA GLY A 535 -29.80 -24.36 22.66
C GLY A 535 -29.79 -25.16 21.36
N PHE A 536 -30.93 -25.67 20.89
CA PHE A 536 -31.05 -26.35 19.60
C PHE A 536 -31.27 -25.36 18.46
N GLU A 537 -30.62 -25.57 17.32
CA GLU A 537 -30.81 -24.71 16.16
C GLU A 537 -32.23 -24.88 15.61
N THR A 538 -32.86 -23.76 15.29
CA THR A 538 -34.24 -23.73 14.79
C THR A 538 -34.31 -23.16 13.38
N ASP A 539 -35.37 -23.53 12.66
CA ASP A 539 -35.77 -22.94 11.37
C ASP A 539 -36.27 -21.48 11.53
N ARG A 540 -36.33 -20.99 12.78
CA ARG A 540 -36.70 -19.63 13.15
C ARG A 540 -35.44 -18.79 13.32
N LYS A 541 -35.33 -17.71 12.54
CA LYS A 541 -34.27 -16.73 12.68
C LYS A 541 -34.87 -15.43 13.24
N VAL A 542 -34.39 -15.03 14.42
CA VAL A 542 -34.87 -13.86 15.16
C VAL A 542 -33.84 -12.75 15.04
N PHE A 543 -34.20 -11.69 14.33
CA PHE A 543 -33.38 -10.49 14.15
C PHE A 543 -33.60 -9.55 15.33
N VAL A 544 -32.53 -9.19 16.02
CA VAL A 544 -32.59 -8.34 17.22
C VAL A 544 -31.72 -7.10 17.07
N LEU A 545 -32.13 -6.02 17.72
CA LEU A 545 -31.34 -4.80 17.90
C LEU A 545 -31.16 -4.59 19.40
N GLY A 546 -29.96 -4.83 19.92
CA GLY A 546 -29.76 -5.01 21.35
C GLY A 546 -30.58 -6.20 21.85
N ASP A 547 -31.48 -5.96 22.80
CA ASP A 547 -32.39 -6.98 23.35
C ASP A 547 -33.75 -7.04 22.65
N ASP A 548 -34.06 -6.05 21.80
CA ASP A 548 -35.38 -5.90 21.19
C ASP A 548 -35.51 -6.78 19.94
N ILE A 549 -36.56 -7.59 19.90
CA ILE A 549 -36.92 -8.38 18.72
C ILE A 549 -37.51 -7.47 17.64
N GLN A 550 -36.82 -7.42 16.51
CA GLN A 550 -37.16 -6.56 15.38
C GLN A 550 -37.94 -7.32 14.31
N ALA A 551 -37.52 -8.56 14.02
CA ALA A 551 -38.22 -9.45 13.12
C ALA A 551 -38.00 -10.91 13.49
N GLU A 552 -38.96 -11.74 13.12
CA GLU A 552 -38.84 -13.19 13.21
C GLU A 552 -39.30 -13.80 11.90
N VAL A 553 -38.44 -14.63 11.32
CA VAL A 553 -38.70 -15.29 10.05
C VAL A 553 -38.48 -16.78 10.23
N VAL A 554 -39.50 -17.57 9.87
CA VAL A 554 -39.47 -19.04 9.94
C VAL A 554 -39.53 -19.59 8.52
N GLY A 555 -38.63 -20.51 8.17
CA GLY A 555 -38.65 -21.24 6.89
C GLY A 555 -37.25 -21.60 6.40
N GLU A 556 -37.17 -22.14 5.18
CA GLU A 556 -35.89 -22.56 4.56
C GLU A 556 -35.23 -21.37 3.86
N PHE A 557 -34.03 -20.97 4.30
CA PHE A 557 -33.37 -19.73 3.87
C PHE A 557 -32.50 -20.00 2.66
N ARG A 558 -32.93 -19.54 1.48
CA ARG A 558 -32.21 -19.82 0.25
C ARG A 558 -31.41 -18.65 -0.29
N PHE A 559 -30.11 -18.85 -0.48
CA PHE A 559 -29.24 -17.86 -1.12
C PHE A 559 -29.28 -17.94 -2.65
N LYS A 560 -29.54 -16.80 -3.29
CA LYS A 560 -29.45 -16.69 -4.74
C LYS A 560 -28.10 -16.11 -5.13
N SER A 561 -27.18 -16.96 -5.57
CA SER A 561 -25.88 -16.51 -6.06
C SER A 561 -26.03 -15.43 -7.14
N PRO A 562 -25.35 -14.27 -7.01
CA PRO A 562 -25.41 -13.19 -7.97
C PRO A 562 -24.54 -13.46 -9.21
N ILE A 563 -23.71 -14.50 -9.18
CA ILE A 563 -22.94 -14.92 -10.35
C ILE A 563 -23.92 -15.39 -11.43
N LYS A 564 -24.01 -14.60 -12.50
CA LYS A 564 -24.52 -15.10 -13.78
C LYS A 564 -23.43 -16.02 -14.33
N VAL A 565 -23.61 -17.32 -14.15
CA VAL A 565 -22.73 -18.32 -14.76
C VAL A 565 -22.77 -18.09 -16.27
N SER A 566 -21.68 -17.55 -16.83
CA SER A 566 -21.51 -17.47 -18.27
C SER A 566 -21.34 -18.90 -18.77
N ASP A 567 -22.16 -19.32 -19.74
CA ASP A 567 -21.99 -20.63 -20.38
C ASP A 567 -20.77 -20.67 -21.32
N LYS A 568 -20.06 -19.54 -21.47
CA LYS A 568 -18.85 -19.44 -22.30
C LYS A 568 -17.71 -20.18 -21.62
N LYS A 569 -17.15 -21.15 -22.34
CA LYS A 569 -15.94 -21.88 -21.95
C LYS A 569 -14.73 -21.33 -22.69
N TYR A 570 -13.59 -21.41 -22.01
CA TYR A 570 -12.28 -21.06 -22.49
C TYR A 570 -11.44 -22.33 -22.51
N ARG A 571 -10.76 -22.58 -23.63
CA ARG A 571 -9.88 -23.72 -23.78
C ARG A 571 -8.55 -23.41 -23.10
N ILE A 572 -8.12 -24.26 -22.19
CA ILE A 572 -6.94 -24.07 -21.35
C ILE A 572 -5.99 -25.22 -21.54
N ALA A 573 -4.73 -24.90 -21.85
CA ALA A 573 -3.63 -25.84 -21.86
C ALA A 573 -2.80 -25.68 -20.58
N SER A 574 -2.65 -26.77 -19.82
CA SER A 574 -1.72 -26.81 -18.69
C SER A 574 -0.39 -27.38 -19.17
N VAL A 575 0.72 -26.68 -18.91
CA VAL A 575 2.05 -27.05 -19.41
C VAL A 575 3.05 -27.20 -18.26
N TYR A 576 4.09 -28.01 -18.45
CA TYR A 576 5.22 -28.11 -17.53
C TYR A 576 6.54 -27.92 -18.28
N PHE A 577 7.55 -27.41 -17.59
CA PHE A 577 8.88 -27.16 -18.18
C PHE A 577 9.86 -28.33 -17.94
N GLU A 578 9.66 -29.08 -16.86
CA GLU A 578 10.51 -30.21 -16.46
C GLU A 578 9.63 -31.35 -15.92
N PRO A 579 9.91 -32.63 -16.23
CA PRO A 579 9.14 -33.76 -15.72
C PRO A 579 9.07 -33.76 -14.18
N GLY A 580 7.85 -33.83 -13.63
CA GLY A 580 7.62 -33.72 -12.17
C GLY A 580 7.64 -32.29 -11.62
N GLY A 581 7.85 -31.28 -12.48
CA GLY A 581 7.80 -29.86 -12.14
C GLY A 581 6.39 -29.30 -11.97
N ARG A 582 6.31 -27.98 -11.72
CA ARG A 582 5.04 -27.26 -11.60
C ARG A 582 4.33 -27.11 -12.95
N TYR A 583 3.01 -27.10 -12.89
CA TYR A 583 2.14 -26.87 -14.05
C TYR A 583 1.68 -25.40 -14.13
N TYR A 584 1.55 -24.90 -15.36
CA TYR A 584 1.15 -23.53 -15.66
C TYR A 584 0.04 -23.54 -16.71
N ASP A 585 -1.05 -22.81 -16.48
CA ASP A 585 -2.17 -22.76 -17.41
C ASP A 585 -2.06 -21.57 -18.38
N TYR A 586 -2.31 -21.83 -19.65
CA TYR A 586 -2.36 -20.86 -20.74
C TYR A 586 -3.71 -20.94 -21.44
N LEU A 587 -4.20 -19.79 -21.91
CA LEU A 587 -5.32 -19.78 -22.86
C LEU A 587 -4.86 -20.42 -24.16
N LEU A 588 -5.68 -21.32 -24.69
CA LEU A 588 -5.41 -22.00 -25.93
C LEU A 588 -6.33 -21.45 -27.02
N ASP A 589 -5.75 -20.65 -27.92
CA ASP A 589 -6.47 -19.98 -29.02
C ASP A 589 -6.29 -20.71 -30.35
N THR A 590 -6.03 -22.03 -30.29
CA THR A 590 -5.84 -22.90 -31.45
C THR A 590 -6.30 -24.32 -31.15
N GLU A 591 -6.81 -25.01 -32.16
CA GLU A 591 -7.18 -26.43 -32.03
C GLU A 591 -6.03 -27.39 -32.37
N LYS A 592 -4.90 -26.87 -32.89
CA LYS A 592 -3.81 -27.71 -33.41
C LYS A 592 -2.96 -28.35 -32.31
N VAL A 593 -2.85 -27.69 -31.17
CA VAL A 593 -2.06 -28.13 -30.02
C VAL A 593 -2.76 -29.28 -29.30
N LYS A 594 -2.01 -30.35 -29.02
CA LYS A 594 -2.45 -31.57 -28.34
C LYS A 594 -1.64 -31.81 -27.07
N VAL A 595 -2.20 -32.66 -26.21
CA VAL A 595 -1.48 -33.16 -25.03
C VAL A 595 -0.24 -33.93 -25.49
N GLY A 596 0.91 -33.62 -24.88
CA GLY A 596 2.22 -34.16 -25.24
C GLY A 596 3.04 -33.27 -26.19
N ASP A 597 2.44 -32.24 -26.79
CA ASP A 597 3.16 -31.35 -27.70
C ASP A 597 4.15 -30.45 -26.94
N ASN A 598 5.29 -30.18 -27.57
CA ASN A 598 6.19 -29.10 -27.16
C ASN A 598 5.67 -27.78 -27.74
N VAL A 599 5.39 -26.82 -26.87
CA VAL A 599 4.89 -25.49 -27.22
C VAL A 599 5.83 -24.42 -26.69
N LEU A 600 6.02 -23.37 -27.47
CA LEU A 600 6.65 -22.15 -26.97
C LEU A 600 5.61 -21.32 -26.24
N VAL A 601 5.86 -21.09 -24.96
CA VAL A 601 4.98 -20.33 -24.08
C VAL A 601 5.67 -19.05 -23.63
N PRO A 602 4.96 -17.91 -23.61
CA PRO A 602 5.50 -16.69 -23.06
C PRO A 602 5.67 -16.80 -21.53
N THR A 603 6.85 -16.45 -21.02
CA THR A 603 7.20 -16.40 -19.59
C THR A 603 7.58 -14.97 -19.18
N VAL A 604 7.97 -14.74 -17.93
CA VAL A 604 8.46 -13.42 -17.48
C VAL A 604 9.84 -13.10 -18.08
N ARG A 605 10.62 -14.13 -18.42
CA ARG A 605 11.99 -14.03 -18.98
C ARG A 605 12.02 -14.22 -20.50
N GLY A 606 10.90 -13.94 -21.20
CA GLY A 606 10.73 -14.22 -22.63
C GLY A 606 10.04 -15.55 -22.90
N GLU A 607 10.09 -16.05 -24.13
CA GLU A 607 9.47 -17.34 -24.49
C GLU A 607 10.32 -18.53 -24.03
N LYS A 608 9.67 -19.58 -23.55
CA LYS A 608 10.33 -20.83 -23.15
C LYS A 608 9.53 -22.03 -23.66
N GLU A 609 10.22 -23.09 -24.04
CA GLU A 609 9.59 -24.35 -24.46
C GLU A 609 9.01 -25.09 -23.24
N ALA A 610 7.79 -25.60 -23.38
CA ALA A 610 7.08 -26.37 -22.36
C ALA A 610 6.29 -27.51 -23.01
N VAL A 611 6.04 -28.57 -22.24
CA VAL A 611 5.24 -29.72 -22.68
C VAL A 611 3.79 -29.55 -22.24
N VAL A 612 2.84 -29.74 -23.15
CA VAL A 612 1.41 -29.72 -22.81
C VAL A 612 1.03 -30.97 -22.02
N ALA A 613 0.66 -30.79 -20.76
CA ALA A 613 0.23 -31.86 -19.86
C ALA A 613 -1.22 -32.28 -20.06
N SER A 614 -2.09 -31.29 -20.26
CA SER A 614 -3.53 -31.49 -20.33
C SER A 614 -4.18 -30.31 -21.04
N ILE A 615 -5.27 -30.58 -21.76
CA ILE A 615 -6.13 -29.55 -22.35
C ILE A 615 -7.54 -29.75 -21.80
N CYS A 616 -8.18 -28.68 -21.34
CA CYS A 616 -9.54 -28.73 -20.81
C CYS A 616 -10.30 -27.44 -21.14
N ASP A 617 -11.61 -27.55 -21.25
CA ASP A 617 -12.48 -26.40 -21.36
C ASP A 617 -12.96 -25.99 -19.98
N LYS A 618 -12.68 -24.74 -19.59
CA LYS A 618 -13.06 -24.16 -18.30
C LYS A 618 -14.00 -22.97 -18.51
N TYR A 619 -15.06 -22.87 -17.73
CA TYR A 619 -15.83 -21.65 -17.64
C TYR A 619 -14.99 -20.51 -17.03
N GLU A 620 -15.38 -19.25 -17.25
CA GLU A 620 -14.61 -18.10 -16.74
C GLU A 620 -14.41 -18.12 -15.22
N TYR A 621 -15.41 -18.58 -14.47
CA TYR A 621 -15.32 -18.71 -13.01
C TYR A 621 -14.44 -19.89 -12.55
N GLU A 622 -14.07 -20.80 -13.45
CA GLU A 622 -13.15 -21.91 -13.19
C GLU A 622 -11.69 -21.54 -13.57
N LEU A 623 -11.48 -20.34 -14.14
CA LEU A 623 -10.15 -19.83 -14.47
C LEU A 623 -9.40 -19.38 -13.20
N ALA A 624 -8.13 -19.74 -13.13
CA ALA A 624 -7.22 -19.51 -12.02
C ALA A 624 -6.77 -18.06 -11.84
N LEU A 625 -6.85 -17.31 -12.93
CA LEU A 625 -6.50 -15.90 -13.01
C LEU A 625 -7.67 -15.20 -13.70
N PRO A 626 -7.84 -13.88 -13.51
CA PRO A 626 -8.66 -13.09 -14.41
C PRO A 626 -8.28 -13.38 -15.88
N LEU A 627 -9.26 -13.49 -16.78
CA LEU A 627 -9.03 -13.89 -18.17
C LEU A 627 -7.93 -13.08 -18.86
N ASN A 628 -7.82 -11.78 -18.56
CA ASN A 628 -6.81 -10.87 -19.11
C ASN A 628 -5.37 -11.12 -18.61
N LYS A 629 -5.18 -11.89 -17.54
CA LYS A 629 -3.86 -12.27 -17.01
C LYS A 629 -3.36 -13.59 -17.59
N TYR A 630 -4.23 -14.36 -18.25
CA TYR A 630 -3.80 -15.55 -18.96
C TYR A 630 -2.99 -15.16 -20.19
N LYS A 631 -1.80 -15.73 -20.28
CA LYS A 631 -1.05 -15.71 -21.51
C LYS A 631 -1.63 -16.72 -22.49
N VAL A 632 -1.51 -16.42 -23.78
CA VAL A 632 -2.15 -17.20 -24.85
C VAL A 632 -1.10 -18.01 -25.59
N ILE A 633 -1.33 -19.32 -25.75
CA ILE A 633 -0.65 -20.14 -26.74
C ILE A 633 -1.34 -19.91 -28.08
N ARG A 634 -0.59 -19.34 -29.02
CA ARG A 634 -1.03 -19.10 -30.39
C ARG A 634 -0.33 -20.07 -31.34
N ASP A 635 -0.93 -20.30 -32.49
CA ASP A 635 -0.20 -20.90 -33.61
C ASP A 635 1.02 -20.02 -33.93
N LYS A 636 2.21 -20.64 -34.04
CA LYS A 636 3.31 -20.00 -34.76
C LYS A 636 2.85 -19.82 -36.21
N ILE A 637 2.75 -18.57 -36.66
CA ILE A 637 2.62 -18.25 -38.09
C ILE A 637 3.96 -18.55 -38.75
#